data_AF-A0A7Y7NF86-F1
#
_entry.id   AF-A0A7Y7NF86-F1
#
_cell.length_a   1.000
_cell.length_b   1.000
_cell.length_c   1.000
_cell.angle_alpha   90.00
_cell.angle_beta   90.00
_cell.angle_gamma   90.00
#
_symmetry.space_group_name_H-M   'P 1'
#
loop_
_entity.id
_entity.type
_entity.pdbx_description
1 polymer ?
#
loop_
_entity_poly.entity_id
_entity_poly.type
_entity_poly.pdbx_seq_one_letter_code
_entity_poly.pdbx_strand_id
1 'polypeptide(L)'
;MLNFVKSTSLIIITALLFFTSSLYSQNTNEDCLACHSDKTLIKSRKGKSISLYVDNGIIGNSIHKKVKCVSCHKDADVSEFPHPENLKEVDCGGCHKNAQNQFALSIHGQALKFNAPYAPDCKECHGKHNVLPHTAVKSTTYKLNIPILCGKCHREGAPVARLYNITMKDILTNYSESIHGKGLFESGLIVSATCNDCHSNHSILPHTNPQSTTSSAKIASTCMKCHANIEHVHKKVIKKELWEKKSGSIPACNDCHSSHKIKIQKTETSISNQICLRCHETDKAFKIINNKKVSLKIHKEDFINTAHKNLACNKCHTDVTTGNNSVRPCITVKKVDCSICHEEVSNVYINSGHGQAYFNKKSNAPYCTDCHGKHIIKSRYDETSVTSRANIPQLCGNCHTKNGKAVINTKLKEIDAFSDYSKSVHGKGLMEKGLLASAICTDCHTSHNVLKESDINSTVNPQNVPATCGKCHKSIYNEYLESDHSILSNTKEKKYPTCASCHTAHTITEIDKDKFLTQITLQCGSCHKKLSETYMETYHGKAYTLGHLKAARCSDCHGAHKILNLNNPESSVGEKNIVKTCKKCHENANLKFTGYLSHATHNDNKVLYFTFWGMTSLLLGVFGFFGLHTLLWIPRSIVEARKKKKHLKPLGELKYVRRFTKSQRITHIFVILSFLSLALTGMMLKFAHMGWANSLAKLIGGVHIAGNIHRFAAIITFGYFTFHVFSLLKLKRTQNKGFASFIFGSNTLMFNKQDVKDFIATVKWFLWLGERPKYGRWTYWEKFDYMAVFWGVAVIGFSGLILWFPEFFTKLLPGWAINVAQIIHSDEALLAVIFIFTIHFFNTHLRPEAFPMDTVIFTGHVEAEEYKTDRPKEWEEMEKSGNLEKLIVKKEITASWLKIIKFFGFIFLFTGFILVILIIYSLIGGKY
;
A
#
# COMPACT_ATOMS: atom_id res chain seq x y z
N MET A 1 72.82 -2.51 54.94
CA MET A 1 74.09 -3.28 54.92
C MET A 1 74.18 -3.91 53.53
N LEU A 2 74.65 -3.27 52.47
CA LEU A 2 75.94 -2.60 52.25
C LEU A 2 77.13 -3.51 52.58
N ASN A 3 77.61 -4.18 51.53
CA ASN A 3 78.97 -4.59 51.21
C ASN A 3 79.87 -5.05 52.36
N PHE A 4 80.15 -6.35 52.45
CA PHE A 4 81.47 -6.81 52.90
C PHE A 4 81.82 -8.16 52.23
N VAL A 5 82.94 -8.16 51.50
CA VAL A 5 83.89 -9.28 51.28
C VAL A 5 83.65 -10.29 50.14
N LYS A 6 84.05 -9.83 48.95
CA LYS A 6 85.03 -10.54 48.12
C LYS A 6 86.21 -11.01 48.99
N SER A 7 86.29 -12.30 49.34
CA SER A 7 87.56 -12.99 49.67
C SER A 7 87.32 -14.46 50.04
N THR A 8 86.92 -15.29 49.09
CA THR A 8 87.06 -16.76 49.19
C THR A 8 87.14 -17.46 47.83
N SER A 9 87.53 -16.74 46.78
CA SER A 9 87.85 -17.29 45.45
C SER A 9 89.17 -18.09 45.40
N LEU A 10 89.75 -18.45 46.54
CA LEU A 10 91.04 -19.16 46.63
C LEU A 10 90.98 -20.49 47.41
N ILE A 11 89.83 -20.87 47.97
CA ILE A 11 89.66 -22.14 48.72
C ILE A 11 88.91 -23.20 47.88
N ILE A 12 88.25 -22.80 46.79
CA ILE A 12 87.52 -23.74 45.92
C ILE A 12 88.43 -24.36 44.84
N ILE A 13 89.58 -23.75 44.54
CA ILE A 13 90.50 -24.23 43.47
C ILE A 13 91.37 -25.41 43.93
N THR A 14 91.57 -25.60 45.24
CA THR A 14 92.34 -26.72 45.83
C THR A 14 91.49 -27.93 46.21
N ALA A 15 90.16 -27.81 46.28
CA ALA A 15 89.26 -28.95 46.40
C ALA A 15 88.95 -29.63 45.04
N LEU A 16 89.37 -28.99 43.93
CA LEU A 16 89.15 -29.45 42.55
C LEU A 16 90.19 -30.46 42.04
N LEU A 17 91.17 -30.88 42.87
CA LEU A 17 92.27 -31.77 42.46
C LEU A 17 92.31 -33.14 43.18
N PHE A 18 91.32 -33.47 44.02
CA PHE A 18 91.29 -34.75 44.77
C PHE A 18 90.05 -35.63 44.57
N PHE A 19 89.18 -35.30 43.59
CA PHE A 19 88.07 -36.16 43.17
C PHE A 19 88.18 -36.57 41.70
N THR A 20 89.33 -37.17 41.32
CA THR A 20 89.54 -37.82 40.03
C THR A 20 89.95 -39.27 40.24
N SER A 21 89.04 -40.10 40.75
CA SER A 21 89.14 -41.57 40.69
C SER A 21 87.89 -42.21 41.27
N SER A 22 86.77 -42.09 40.55
CA SER A 22 85.64 -43.04 40.55
C SER A 22 84.84 -42.82 39.28
N LEU A 23 85.38 -43.33 38.16
CA LEU A 23 84.61 -43.59 36.96
C LEU A 23 83.56 -44.67 37.28
N TYR A 24 82.38 -44.25 37.75
CA TYR A 24 81.17 -45.03 37.55
C TYR A 24 80.72 -44.78 36.10
N SER A 25 80.87 -45.79 35.25
CA SER A 25 80.38 -45.79 33.88
C SER A 25 78.88 -45.47 33.87
N GLN A 26 78.52 -44.23 33.55
CA GLN A 26 77.16 -43.94 33.12
C GLN A 26 77.12 -44.26 31.64
N ASN A 27 76.51 -45.40 31.29
CA ASN A 27 76.21 -45.73 29.91
C ASN A 27 75.54 -44.54 29.23
N THR A 28 76.23 -43.97 28.24
CA THR A 28 75.79 -42.83 27.46
C THR A 28 74.95 -43.31 26.28
N ASN A 29 74.23 -42.39 25.62
CA ASN A 29 73.49 -42.76 24.41
C ASN A 29 74.47 -43.08 23.27
N GLU A 30 75.62 -42.44 23.27
CA GLU A 30 76.74 -42.66 22.35
C GLU A 30 77.23 -44.12 22.44
N ASP A 31 77.33 -44.70 23.64
CA ASP A 31 77.72 -46.11 23.83
C ASP A 31 76.72 -47.08 23.19
N CYS A 32 75.42 -46.82 23.33
CA CYS A 32 74.39 -47.62 22.67
C CYS A 32 74.42 -47.45 21.15
N LEU A 33 74.59 -46.21 20.67
CA LEU A 33 74.58 -45.89 19.23
C LEU A 33 75.83 -46.38 18.49
N ALA A 34 76.93 -46.66 19.19
CA ALA A 34 78.13 -47.25 18.60
C ALA A 34 77.82 -48.58 17.87
N CYS A 35 76.91 -49.39 18.42
CA CYS A 35 76.45 -50.63 17.78
C CYS A 35 75.09 -50.45 17.08
N HIS A 36 74.16 -49.71 17.69
CA HIS A 36 72.78 -49.63 17.19
C HIS A 36 72.59 -48.66 16.02
N SER A 37 73.60 -47.89 15.60
CA SER A 37 73.54 -47.08 14.38
C SER A 37 73.85 -47.86 13.09
N ASP A 38 74.20 -49.15 13.18
CA ASP A 38 74.43 -50.00 12.00
C ASP A 38 73.10 -50.53 11.42
N LYS A 39 72.84 -50.19 10.14
CA LYS A 39 71.63 -50.62 9.40
C LYS A 39 71.59 -52.13 9.13
N THR A 40 72.73 -52.80 9.18
CA THR A 40 72.85 -54.25 8.94
C THR A 40 72.59 -55.07 10.20
N LEU A 41 72.49 -54.42 11.37
CA LEU A 41 72.27 -55.10 12.65
C LEU A 41 70.86 -55.71 12.70
N ILE A 42 70.81 -57.04 12.70
CA ILE A 42 69.58 -57.84 12.72
C ILE A 42 69.63 -58.89 13.83
N LYS A 43 68.46 -59.20 14.40
CA LYS A 43 68.26 -60.30 15.33
C LYS A 43 67.11 -61.18 14.87
N SER A 44 67.27 -62.50 14.96
CA SER A 44 66.16 -63.44 14.78
C SER A 44 65.34 -63.56 16.07
N ARG A 45 64.04 -63.27 16.01
CA ARG A 45 63.10 -63.47 17.14
C ARG A 45 61.86 -64.19 16.63
N LYS A 46 61.60 -65.39 17.16
CA LYS A 46 60.47 -66.26 16.75
C LYS A 46 60.44 -66.53 15.22
N GLY A 47 61.60 -66.80 14.62
CA GLY A 47 61.72 -67.15 13.20
C GLY A 47 61.61 -65.98 12.21
N LYS A 48 61.58 -64.73 12.68
CA LYS A 48 61.61 -63.52 11.84
C LYS A 48 62.85 -62.68 12.13
N SER A 49 63.53 -62.22 11.07
CA SER A 49 64.63 -61.25 11.19
C SER A 49 64.08 -59.86 11.51
N ILE A 50 64.51 -59.30 12.63
CA ILE A 50 64.12 -57.97 13.12
C ILE A 50 65.36 -57.10 13.15
N SER A 51 65.31 -55.93 12.51
CA SER A 51 66.40 -54.95 12.59
C SER A 51 66.48 -54.34 13.97
N LEU A 52 67.71 -54.25 14.51
CA LEU A 52 68.04 -53.57 15.76
C LEU A 52 68.60 -52.15 15.53
N TYR A 53 68.58 -51.68 14.28
CA TYR A 53 69.00 -50.33 13.91
C TYR A 53 68.12 -49.26 14.57
N VAL A 54 68.79 -48.27 15.14
CA VAL A 54 68.21 -47.07 15.71
C VAL A 54 68.77 -45.87 14.96
N ASP A 55 67.88 -45.17 14.26
CA ASP A 55 68.24 -43.95 13.57
C ASP A 55 68.38 -42.80 14.58
N ASN A 56 69.60 -42.27 14.72
CA ASN A 56 69.89 -41.15 15.62
C ASN A 56 69.07 -39.89 15.27
N GLY A 57 68.78 -39.67 13.98
CA GLY A 57 67.94 -38.57 13.53
C GLY A 57 66.47 -38.71 13.95
N ILE A 58 65.96 -39.94 14.09
CA ILE A 58 64.58 -40.20 14.53
C ILE A 58 64.41 -39.93 16.02
N ILE A 59 65.32 -40.44 16.86
CA ILE A 59 65.26 -40.21 18.32
C ILE A 59 65.56 -38.76 18.67
N GLY A 60 66.44 -38.08 17.92
CA GLY A 60 66.74 -36.65 18.09
C GLY A 60 65.52 -35.75 17.86
N ASN A 61 64.54 -36.21 17.09
CA ASN A 61 63.26 -35.53 16.84
C ASN A 61 62.15 -35.92 17.83
N SER A 62 62.37 -36.94 18.68
CA SER A 62 61.42 -37.36 19.70
C SER A 62 61.33 -36.37 20.86
N ILE A 63 60.20 -36.34 21.56
CA ILE A 63 60.05 -35.63 22.83
C ILE A 63 61.00 -36.19 23.92
N HIS A 64 61.42 -37.44 23.77
CA HIS A 64 62.35 -38.13 24.67
C HIS A 64 63.82 -37.98 24.26
N LYS A 65 64.19 -37.06 23.36
CA LYS A 65 65.59 -36.88 22.90
C LYS A 65 66.62 -36.64 24.00
N LYS A 66 66.19 -36.16 25.18
CA LYS A 66 67.04 -35.93 26.36
C LYS A 66 67.02 -37.10 27.37
N VAL A 67 66.24 -38.14 27.11
CA VAL A 67 66.13 -39.34 27.95
C VAL A 67 67.19 -40.33 27.50
N LYS A 68 67.94 -40.90 28.45
CA LYS A 68 68.96 -41.91 28.14
C LYS A 68 68.30 -43.21 27.69
N CYS A 69 68.92 -43.95 26.76
CA CYS A 69 68.40 -45.22 26.24
C CYS A 69 68.09 -46.21 27.38
N VAL A 70 68.98 -46.32 28.37
CA VAL A 70 68.83 -47.17 29.56
C VAL A 70 67.66 -46.78 30.47
N SER A 71 67.17 -45.54 30.41
CA SER A 71 65.98 -45.14 31.18
C SER A 71 64.70 -45.83 30.69
N CYS A 72 64.65 -46.16 29.39
CA CYS A 72 63.58 -46.94 28.78
C CYS A 72 63.92 -48.44 28.74
N HIS A 73 65.18 -48.76 28.41
CA HIS A 73 65.72 -50.12 28.37
C HIS A 73 66.53 -50.42 29.63
N LYS A 74 65.85 -50.49 30.78
CA LYS A 74 66.52 -50.68 32.08
C LYS A 74 67.41 -51.92 32.15
N ASP A 75 67.01 -53.00 31.46
CA ASP A 75 67.79 -54.24 31.42
C ASP A 75 69.06 -54.12 30.55
N ALA A 76 69.25 -53.02 29.82
CA ALA A 76 70.45 -52.72 29.04
C ALA A 76 71.48 -51.90 29.83
N ASP A 77 71.18 -51.51 31.07
CA ASP A 77 72.10 -50.81 31.95
C ASP A 77 73.08 -51.79 32.60
N VAL A 78 74.08 -52.21 31.83
CA VAL A 78 75.11 -53.17 32.24
C VAL A 78 76.46 -52.48 32.35
N SER A 79 77.35 -53.00 33.19
CA SER A 79 78.71 -52.47 33.35
C SER A 79 79.65 -52.81 32.18
N GLU A 80 79.34 -53.85 31.41
CA GLU A 80 80.12 -54.33 30.26
C GLU A 80 79.22 -54.68 29.08
N PHE A 81 79.55 -54.20 27.87
CA PHE A 81 78.85 -54.51 26.62
C PHE A 81 79.45 -55.77 25.96
N PRO A 82 78.64 -56.59 25.24
CA PRO A 82 77.23 -56.38 24.90
C PRO A 82 76.25 -56.75 26.02
N HIS A 83 75.14 -56.01 26.10
CA HIS A 83 74.04 -56.30 27.04
C HIS A 83 73.27 -57.60 26.66
N PRO A 84 72.48 -58.20 27.57
CA PRO A 84 71.70 -59.40 27.28
C PRO A 84 70.87 -59.28 26.00
N GLU A 85 70.85 -60.34 25.19
CA GLU A 85 70.19 -60.29 23.89
C GLU A 85 68.67 -60.05 24.02
N ASN A 86 68.05 -60.51 25.11
CA ASN A 86 66.61 -60.42 25.34
C ASN A 86 66.31 -59.41 26.46
N LEU A 87 65.97 -58.18 26.06
CA LEU A 87 65.50 -57.15 26.98
C LEU A 87 63.99 -57.27 27.21
N LYS A 88 63.50 -56.89 28.39
CA LYS A 88 62.05 -56.74 28.62
C LYS A 88 61.47 -55.62 27.76
N GLU A 89 60.15 -55.66 27.57
CA GLU A 89 59.44 -54.58 26.88
C GLU A 89 59.48 -53.30 27.71
N VAL A 90 59.57 -52.17 27.02
CA VAL A 90 59.64 -50.84 27.64
C VAL A 90 58.34 -50.53 28.37
N ASP A 91 58.43 -50.21 29.65
CA ASP A 91 57.29 -49.77 30.46
C ASP A 91 57.21 -48.24 30.53
N CYS A 92 56.31 -47.67 29.72
CA CYS A 92 56.02 -46.24 29.73
C CYS A 92 55.37 -45.76 31.04
N GLY A 93 54.70 -46.66 31.78
CA GLY A 93 53.96 -46.34 33.00
C GLY A 93 54.85 -45.92 34.17
N GLY A 94 56.12 -46.31 34.17
CA GLY A 94 57.11 -45.89 35.17
C GLY A 94 57.24 -44.36 35.29
N CYS A 95 57.12 -43.65 34.16
CA CYS A 95 57.14 -42.18 34.12
C CYS A 95 55.75 -41.57 33.87
N HIS A 96 54.86 -42.26 33.13
CA HIS A 96 53.52 -41.76 32.77
C HIS A 96 52.39 -42.41 33.59
N LYS A 97 52.50 -42.40 34.92
CA LYS A 97 51.58 -43.09 35.85
C LYS A 97 50.09 -42.76 35.64
N ASN A 98 49.75 -41.48 35.41
CA ASN A 98 48.35 -41.08 35.20
C ASN A 98 47.77 -41.69 33.91
N ALA A 99 48.49 -41.55 32.80
CA ALA A 99 48.09 -42.14 31.51
C ALA A 99 47.97 -43.67 31.61
N GLN A 100 48.91 -44.32 32.31
CA GLN A 100 48.88 -45.77 32.55
C GLN A 100 47.63 -46.19 33.34
N ASN A 101 47.30 -45.48 34.43
CA ASN A 101 46.12 -45.78 35.24
C ASN A 101 44.82 -45.60 34.44
N GLN A 102 44.72 -44.53 33.66
CA GLN A 102 43.58 -44.28 32.78
C GLN A 102 43.44 -45.36 31.71
N PHE A 103 44.55 -45.74 31.08
CA PHE A 103 44.61 -46.78 30.05
C PHE A 103 44.18 -48.13 30.61
N ALA A 104 44.67 -48.51 31.80
CA ALA A 104 44.31 -49.77 32.45
C ALA A 104 42.80 -49.92 32.71
N LEU A 105 42.09 -48.80 32.94
CA LEU A 105 40.63 -48.78 33.12
C LEU A 105 39.85 -48.77 31.79
N SER A 106 40.50 -48.45 30.68
CA SER A 106 39.87 -48.40 29.35
C SER A 106 39.61 -49.80 28.79
N ILE A 107 38.74 -49.87 27.78
CA ILE A 107 38.48 -51.12 27.06
C ILE A 107 39.74 -51.69 26.39
N HIS A 108 40.66 -50.82 25.92
CA HIS A 108 41.92 -51.25 25.32
C HIS A 108 42.90 -51.80 26.36
N GLY A 109 43.02 -51.16 27.53
CA GLY A 109 43.89 -51.68 28.59
C GLY A 109 43.36 -52.97 29.21
N GLN A 110 42.03 -53.10 29.33
CA GLN A 110 41.41 -54.37 29.72
C GLN A 110 41.69 -55.46 28.67
N ALA A 111 41.49 -55.16 27.39
CA ALA A 111 41.78 -56.09 26.30
C ALA A 111 43.26 -56.54 26.29
N LEU A 112 44.19 -55.60 26.52
CA LEU A 112 45.62 -55.89 26.62
C LEU A 112 45.94 -56.78 27.83
N LYS A 113 45.35 -56.51 28.99
CA LYS A 113 45.51 -57.33 30.21
C LYS A 113 45.04 -58.78 30.01
N PHE A 114 43.99 -58.98 29.21
CA PHE A 114 43.46 -60.31 28.89
C PHE A 114 44.15 -60.97 27.68
N ASN A 115 45.25 -60.41 27.15
CA ASN A 115 45.94 -60.89 25.95
C ASN A 115 44.99 -61.06 24.74
N ALA A 116 44.01 -60.16 24.61
CA ALA A 116 43.05 -60.20 23.53
C ALA A 116 43.75 -59.93 22.17
N PRO A 117 43.43 -60.68 21.10
CA PRO A 117 44.01 -60.44 19.78
C PRO A 117 43.85 -58.99 19.31
N TYR A 118 44.95 -58.41 18.80
CA TYR A 118 44.99 -57.04 18.28
C TYR A 118 44.68 -55.93 19.30
N ALA A 119 44.80 -56.20 20.61
CA ALA A 119 44.76 -55.16 21.62
C ALA A 119 45.97 -54.21 21.46
N PRO A 120 45.74 -52.88 21.31
CA PRO A 120 46.83 -51.93 21.16
C PRO A 120 47.50 -51.65 22.51
N ASP A 121 48.81 -51.37 22.51
CA ASP A 121 49.50 -50.79 23.66
C ASP A 121 49.94 -49.34 23.39
N CYS A 122 50.69 -48.75 24.33
CA CYS A 122 51.16 -47.36 24.21
C CYS A 122 51.97 -47.11 22.93
N LYS A 123 52.77 -48.07 22.47
CA LYS A 123 53.68 -47.92 21.32
C LYS A 123 52.93 -47.99 19.99
N GLU A 124 51.82 -48.73 19.91
CA GLU A 124 50.95 -48.71 18.72
C GLU A 124 50.25 -47.36 18.53
N CYS A 125 49.98 -46.65 19.62
CA CYS A 125 49.35 -45.32 19.60
C CYS A 125 50.36 -44.18 19.43
N HIS A 126 51.48 -44.19 20.17
CA HIS A 126 52.45 -43.09 20.23
C HIS A 126 53.71 -43.28 19.39
N GLY A 127 54.00 -44.49 18.92
CA GLY A 127 55.27 -44.85 18.30
C GLY A 127 56.28 -45.41 19.30
N LYS A 128 57.49 -45.74 18.81
CA LYS A 128 58.57 -46.35 19.60
C LYS A 128 59.67 -45.32 19.89
N HIS A 129 60.73 -45.28 19.08
CA HIS A 129 61.77 -44.25 19.16
C HIS A 129 61.38 -42.93 18.47
N ASN A 130 60.22 -42.90 17.81
CA ASN A 130 59.68 -41.74 17.10
C ASN A 130 58.49 -41.11 17.84
N VAL A 131 58.49 -41.11 19.18
CA VAL A 131 57.41 -40.48 19.96
C VAL A 131 57.50 -38.97 19.81
N LEU A 132 56.58 -38.39 19.04
CA LEU A 132 56.50 -36.96 18.74
C LEU A 132 55.44 -36.28 19.63
N PRO A 133 55.59 -34.99 19.95
CA PRO A 133 54.54 -34.24 20.64
C PRO A 133 53.24 -34.21 19.81
N HIS A 134 52.09 -34.25 20.47
CA HIS A 134 50.77 -34.27 19.82
C HIS A 134 50.48 -33.01 18.95
N THR A 135 51.29 -31.96 19.09
CA THR A 135 51.22 -30.72 18.29
C THR A 135 52.02 -30.82 16.98
N ALA A 136 52.92 -31.79 16.84
CA ALA A 136 53.70 -31.97 15.62
C ALA A 136 52.88 -32.71 14.56
N VAL A 137 52.79 -32.16 13.34
CA VAL A 137 51.97 -32.69 12.23
C VAL A 137 52.30 -34.15 11.89
N LYS A 138 53.57 -34.56 12.04
CA LYS A 138 54.02 -35.95 11.80
C LYS A 138 53.69 -36.93 12.94
N SER A 139 53.20 -36.45 14.08
CA SER A 139 52.84 -37.30 15.22
C SER A 139 51.60 -38.12 14.91
N THR A 140 51.59 -39.39 15.29
CA THR A 140 50.42 -40.27 15.17
C THR A 140 49.22 -39.75 15.97
N THR A 141 49.48 -38.98 17.03
CA THR A 141 48.46 -38.36 17.89
C THR A 141 48.17 -36.90 17.52
N TYR A 142 48.72 -36.41 16.40
CA TYR A 142 48.31 -35.13 15.84
C TYR A 142 46.86 -35.16 15.40
N LYS A 143 46.13 -34.05 15.61
CA LYS A 143 44.67 -33.98 15.39
C LYS A 143 44.21 -34.58 14.06
N LEU A 144 44.85 -34.22 12.93
CA LEU A 144 44.49 -34.74 11.60
C LEU A 144 44.74 -36.25 11.45
N ASN A 145 45.65 -36.82 12.24
CA ASN A 145 46.06 -38.22 12.16
C ASN A 145 45.23 -39.13 13.09
N ILE A 146 44.49 -38.58 14.06
CA ILE A 146 43.74 -39.36 15.06
C ILE A 146 42.70 -40.30 14.42
N PRO A 147 41.84 -39.86 13.48
CA PRO A 147 40.87 -40.77 12.87
C PRO A 147 41.54 -41.91 12.10
N ILE A 148 42.69 -41.64 11.47
CA ILE A 148 43.49 -42.65 10.76
C ILE A 148 44.14 -43.61 11.77
N LEU A 149 44.67 -43.10 12.88
CA LEU A 149 45.26 -43.90 13.97
C LEU A 149 44.24 -44.91 14.52
N CYS A 150 43.06 -44.43 14.92
CA CYS A 150 41.98 -45.30 15.39
C CYS A 150 41.50 -46.23 14.27
N GLY A 151 41.43 -45.72 13.04
CA GLY A 151 41.05 -46.45 11.84
C GLY A 151 41.96 -47.63 11.52
N LYS A 152 43.23 -47.66 11.94
CA LYS A 152 44.12 -48.83 11.72
C LYS A 152 43.50 -50.14 12.22
N CYS A 153 42.77 -50.08 13.33
CA CYS A 153 42.09 -51.23 13.92
C CYS A 153 40.56 -51.18 13.71
N HIS A 154 39.94 -50.00 13.70
CA HIS A 154 38.48 -49.86 13.70
C HIS A 154 37.83 -49.55 12.34
N ARG A 155 38.61 -49.37 11.27
CA ARG A 155 38.04 -49.15 9.92
C ARG A 155 37.39 -50.40 9.36
N GLU A 156 36.65 -50.19 8.27
CA GLU A 156 36.04 -51.20 7.42
C GLU A 156 37.07 -52.26 7.00
N GLY A 157 36.81 -53.53 7.34
CA GLY A 157 37.70 -54.65 6.99
C GLY A 157 38.95 -54.82 7.86
N ALA A 158 39.19 -53.95 8.85
CA ALA A 158 40.30 -54.14 9.79
C ALA A 158 40.08 -55.37 10.70
N PRO A 159 41.16 -56.00 11.23
CA PRO A 159 41.06 -57.21 12.04
C PRO A 159 40.11 -57.08 13.24
N VAL A 160 40.16 -55.95 13.97
CA VAL A 160 39.30 -55.74 15.15
C VAL A 160 37.83 -55.58 14.74
N ALA A 161 37.53 -54.84 13.67
CA ALA A 161 36.17 -54.70 13.13
C ALA A 161 35.57 -56.02 12.60
N ARG A 162 36.40 -57.01 12.26
CA ARG A 162 35.96 -58.35 11.82
C ARG A 162 35.81 -59.35 12.97
N LEU A 163 36.69 -59.28 13.96
CA LEU A 163 36.75 -60.24 15.07
C LEU A 163 35.82 -59.88 16.23
N TYR A 164 35.55 -58.59 16.46
CA TYR A 164 34.74 -58.12 17.58
C TYR A 164 33.42 -57.52 17.10
N ASN A 165 32.33 -57.80 17.84
CA ASN A 165 31.01 -57.25 17.54
C ASN A 165 30.89 -55.80 18.04
N ILE A 166 31.28 -54.85 17.19
CA ILE A 166 31.17 -53.42 17.46
C ILE A 166 29.82 -52.90 16.96
N THR A 167 29.11 -52.15 17.80
CA THR A 167 27.73 -51.69 17.54
C THR A 167 27.58 -50.86 16.26
N MET A 168 28.64 -50.16 15.83
CA MET A 168 28.65 -49.38 14.59
C MET A 168 29.60 -49.99 13.57
N LYS A 169 29.08 -50.20 12.36
CA LYS A 169 29.86 -50.57 11.18
C LYS A 169 30.27 -49.30 10.42
N ASP A 170 31.29 -49.44 9.59
CA ASP A 170 31.79 -48.38 8.72
C ASP A 170 32.17 -47.07 9.42
N ILE A 171 32.90 -47.19 10.53
CA ILE A 171 33.18 -46.09 11.47
C ILE A 171 33.98 -44.97 10.81
N LEU A 172 35.02 -45.30 10.05
CA LEU A 172 35.90 -44.29 9.45
C LEU A 172 35.23 -43.60 8.27
N THR A 173 34.53 -44.37 7.43
CA THR A 173 33.76 -43.83 6.30
C THR A 173 32.67 -42.92 6.82
N ASN A 174 31.87 -43.37 7.79
CA ASN A 174 30.83 -42.57 8.40
C ASN A 174 31.41 -41.29 8.99
N TYR A 175 32.44 -41.39 9.84
CA TYR A 175 33.08 -40.20 10.41
C TYR A 175 33.54 -39.20 9.33
N SER A 176 34.15 -39.67 8.24
CA SER A 176 34.59 -38.80 7.14
C SER A 176 33.44 -38.06 6.44
N GLU A 177 32.25 -38.67 6.36
CA GLU A 177 31.04 -38.05 5.81
C GLU A 177 30.37 -37.06 6.78
N SER A 178 30.72 -37.10 8.07
CA SER A 178 30.17 -36.20 9.09
C SER A 178 30.70 -34.77 8.93
N ILE A 179 30.02 -33.79 9.54
CA ILE A 179 30.47 -32.38 9.48
C ILE A 179 31.84 -32.20 10.14
N HIS A 180 32.15 -32.99 11.18
CA HIS A 180 33.46 -32.98 11.80
C HIS A 180 34.52 -33.60 10.89
N GLY A 181 34.20 -34.70 10.20
CA GLY A 181 35.10 -35.33 9.23
C GLY A 181 35.38 -34.46 8.01
N LYS A 182 34.36 -33.82 7.44
CA LYS A 182 34.53 -32.84 6.35
C LYS A 182 35.35 -31.63 6.78
N GLY A 183 35.05 -31.08 7.96
CA GLY A 183 35.84 -29.98 8.53
C GLY A 183 37.32 -30.37 8.69
N LEU A 184 37.59 -31.59 9.18
CA LEU A 184 38.95 -32.07 9.41
C LEU A 184 39.69 -32.42 8.10
N PHE A 185 39.09 -33.22 7.21
CA PHE A 185 39.74 -33.77 6.02
C PHE A 185 39.63 -32.89 4.77
N GLU A 186 38.46 -32.30 4.50
CA GLU A 186 38.27 -31.46 3.32
C GLU A 186 38.72 -30.02 3.58
N SER A 187 38.43 -29.50 4.78
CA SER A 187 38.70 -28.10 5.12
C SER A 187 39.96 -27.89 5.97
N GLY A 188 40.64 -28.95 6.40
CA GLY A 188 41.88 -28.86 7.20
C GLY A 188 41.72 -28.25 8.59
N LEU A 189 40.49 -28.17 9.12
CA LEU A 189 40.18 -27.51 10.39
C LEU A 189 40.54 -28.41 11.57
N ILE A 190 41.69 -28.14 12.22
CA ILE A 190 42.14 -28.87 13.42
C ILE A 190 41.27 -28.64 14.67
N VAL A 191 40.34 -27.70 14.61
CA VAL A 191 39.33 -27.48 15.66
C VAL A 191 38.15 -28.46 15.56
N SER A 192 38.02 -29.17 14.42
CA SER A 192 36.97 -30.18 14.25
C SER A 192 37.17 -31.34 15.21
N ALA A 193 36.06 -31.83 15.77
CA ALA A 193 36.11 -32.90 16.76
C ALA A 193 36.56 -34.23 16.14
N THR A 194 37.53 -34.89 16.78
CA THR A 194 38.08 -36.21 16.42
C THR A 194 37.63 -37.28 17.41
N CYS A 195 37.90 -38.55 17.11
CA CYS A 195 37.40 -39.69 17.89
C CYS A 195 37.65 -39.55 19.40
N ASN A 196 38.83 -39.08 19.79
CA ASN A 196 39.25 -38.88 21.18
C ASN A 196 38.54 -37.72 21.90
N ASP A 197 38.03 -36.71 21.20
CA ASP A 197 37.27 -35.62 21.84
C ASP A 197 35.93 -36.14 22.37
N CYS A 198 35.37 -37.14 21.70
CA CYS A 198 34.15 -37.83 22.09
C CYS A 198 34.42 -39.01 23.02
N HIS A 199 35.45 -39.83 22.75
CA HIS A 199 35.71 -41.11 23.44
C HIS A 199 36.81 -41.06 24.52
N SER A 200 37.46 -39.91 24.75
CA SER A 200 38.67 -39.76 25.58
C SER A 200 39.95 -40.31 24.93
N ASN A 201 41.11 -39.87 25.44
CA ASN A 201 42.44 -40.28 24.95
C ASN A 201 42.88 -41.63 25.54
N HIS A 202 42.94 -41.70 26.88
CA HIS A 202 43.43 -42.88 27.60
C HIS A 202 42.31 -43.61 28.37
N SER A 203 41.10 -43.04 28.49
CA SER A 203 39.97 -43.66 29.20
C SER A 203 38.80 -43.97 28.27
N ILE A 204 39.06 -44.76 27.23
CA ILE A 204 38.05 -45.16 26.24
C ILE A 204 37.13 -46.21 26.85
N LEU A 205 35.87 -45.85 27.06
CA LEU A 205 34.82 -46.72 27.62
C LEU A 205 33.66 -46.91 26.63
N PRO A 206 32.97 -48.06 26.65
CA PRO A 206 31.79 -48.28 25.81
C PRO A 206 30.66 -47.31 26.19
N HIS A 207 29.85 -46.91 25.22
CA HIS A 207 28.73 -45.96 25.41
C HIS A 207 27.66 -46.46 26.40
N THR A 208 27.60 -47.78 26.64
CA THR A 208 26.72 -48.41 27.64
C THR A 208 27.19 -48.17 29.07
N ASN A 209 28.45 -47.80 29.28
CA ASN A 209 28.97 -47.49 30.60
C ASN A 209 28.55 -46.05 31.00
N PRO A 210 27.85 -45.84 32.13
CA PRO A 210 27.42 -44.51 32.57
C PRO A 210 28.58 -43.51 32.77
N GLN A 211 29.80 -43.99 33.00
CA GLN A 211 30.98 -43.14 33.13
C GLN A 211 31.55 -42.67 31.79
N SER A 212 31.15 -43.31 30.68
CA SER A 212 31.59 -42.94 29.34
C SER A 212 31.11 -41.54 28.95
N THR A 213 31.98 -40.78 28.31
CA THR A 213 31.69 -39.46 27.73
C THR A 213 30.64 -39.55 26.62
N THR A 214 30.45 -40.72 26.02
CA THR A 214 29.44 -40.96 24.98
C THR A 214 28.16 -41.65 25.50
N SER A 215 28.01 -41.81 26.82
CA SER A 215 26.77 -42.33 27.40
C SER A 215 25.61 -41.33 27.25
N SER A 216 24.37 -41.82 27.21
CA SER A 216 23.17 -40.96 27.11
C SER A 216 23.09 -39.90 28.22
N ALA A 217 23.67 -40.16 29.39
CA ALA A 217 23.72 -39.23 30.51
C ALA A 217 24.79 -38.13 30.35
N LYS A 218 25.89 -38.39 29.62
CA LYS A 218 27.03 -37.46 29.48
C LYS A 218 27.24 -36.92 28.06
N ILE A 219 26.53 -37.44 27.06
CA ILE A 219 26.73 -37.05 25.65
C ILE A 219 26.49 -35.55 25.42
N ALA A 220 25.50 -34.96 26.09
CA ALA A 220 25.22 -33.53 26.00
C ALA A 220 26.40 -32.69 26.53
N SER A 221 26.95 -33.04 27.70
CA SER A 221 28.10 -32.32 28.26
C SER A 221 29.36 -32.50 27.41
N THR A 222 29.51 -33.66 26.75
CA THR A 222 30.59 -33.90 25.78
C THR A 222 30.47 -32.99 24.55
N CYS A 223 29.29 -32.89 23.92
CA CYS A 223 29.07 -31.99 22.78
C CYS A 223 29.23 -30.51 23.16
N MET A 224 28.77 -30.12 24.36
CA MET A 224 28.85 -28.74 24.84
C MET A 224 30.27 -28.23 25.09
N LYS A 225 31.28 -29.11 25.15
CA LYS A 225 32.69 -28.69 25.23
C LYS A 225 33.11 -27.80 24.06
N CYS A 226 32.52 -28.03 22.88
CA CYS A 226 32.78 -27.25 21.67
C CYS A 226 31.55 -26.44 21.24
N HIS A 227 30.34 -26.93 21.52
CA HIS A 227 29.09 -26.27 21.13
C HIS A 227 28.45 -25.47 22.27
N ALA A 228 29.17 -24.52 22.86
CA ALA A 228 28.72 -23.77 24.04
C ALA A 228 27.37 -23.03 23.82
N ASN A 229 27.10 -22.51 22.62
CA ASN A 229 25.84 -21.81 22.31
C ASN A 229 24.62 -22.72 22.12
N ILE A 230 24.82 -24.04 21.96
CA ILE A 230 23.70 -25.00 21.89
C ILE A 230 22.90 -24.97 23.19
N GLU A 231 23.57 -24.71 24.33
CA GLU A 231 22.91 -24.59 25.63
C GLU A 231 21.93 -23.40 25.67
N HIS A 232 22.29 -22.26 25.06
CA HIS A 232 21.39 -21.10 24.98
C HIS A 232 20.18 -21.39 24.10
N VAL A 233 20.36 -22.11 22.99
CA VAL A 233 19.28 -22.49 22.06
C VAL A 233 18.38 -23.56 22.67
N HIS A 234 18.94 -24.55 23.38
CA HIS A 234 18.15 -25.65 23.99
C HIS A 234 17.54 -25.27 25.33
N LYS A 235 18.16 -24.41 26.16
CA LYS A 235 17.53 -23.88 27.40
C LYS A 235 16.33 -22.98 27.12
N LYS A 236 16.35 -22.30 25.97
CA LYS A 236 15.27 -21.48 25.43
C LYS A 236 14.09 -22.36 24.98
N VAL A 237 14.39 -23.41 24.22
CA VAL A 237 13.39 -24.31 23.60
C VAL A 237 12.90 -25.42 24.57
N ILE A 238 13.70 -25.84 25.55
CA ILE A 238 13.43 -27.01 26.42
C ILE A 238 13.79 -26.67 27.89
N LYS A 239 12.86 -26.91 28.83
CA LYS A 239 13.09 -26.68 30.26
C LYS A 239 14.25 -27.54 30.80
N LYS A 240 15.32 -26.89 31.27
CA LYS A 240 16.53 -27.51 31.86
C LYS A 240 16.23 -28.60 32.90
N GLU A 241 15.22 -28.37 33.74
CA GLU A 241 14.79 -29.28 34.81
C GLU A 241 14.33 -30.65 34.30
N LEU A 242 13.80 -30.72 33.07
CA LEU A 242 13.35 -31.97 32.47
C LEU A 242 14.52 -32.85 31.99
N TRP A 243 15.62 -32.25 31.55
CA TRP A 243 16.86 -32.99 31.26
C TRP A 243 17.51 -33.55 32.53
N GLU A 244 17.48 -32.77 33.62
CA GLU A 244 18.08 -33.17 34.90
C GLU A 244 17.24 -34.21 35.66
N LYS A 245 15.90 -34.16 35.55
CA LYS A 245 14.99 -35.04 36.32
C LYS A 245 14.38 -36.21 35.53
N LYS A 246 14.28 -36.12 34.19
CA LYS A 246 13.65 -37.15 33.31
C LYS A 246 14.33 -37.23 31.94
N SER A 247 15.55 -37.77 31.91
CA SER A 247 16.42 -37.87 30.72
C SER A 247 15.82 -38.59 29.50
N GLY A 248 14.77 -39.41 29.66
CA GLY A 248 14.06 -40.07 28.55
C GLY A 248 12.84 -39.31 27.98
N SER A 249 12.45 -38.19 28.59
CA SER A 249 11.29 -37.39 28.14
C SER A 249 11.62 -36.38 27.04
N ILE A 250 12.91 -36.19 26.74
CA ILE A 250 13.42 -35.24 25.75
C ILE A 250 14.43 -35.99 24.87
N PRO A 251 14.45 -35.81 23.54
CA PRO A 251 15.49 -36.40 22.70
C PRO A 251 16.89 -35.95 23.13
N ALA A 252 17.83 -36.90 23.26
CA ALA A 252 19.26 -36.62 23.37
C ALA A 252 19.81 -36.06 22.05
N CYS A 253 20.94 -35.36 22.09
CA CYS A 253 21.52 -34.73 20.89
C CYS A 253 21.70 -35.73 19.74
N ASN A 254 22.06 -36.98 20.08
CA ASN A 254 22.27 -38.04 19.11
C ASN A 254 20.98 -38.72 18.59
N ASP A 255 19.83 -38.46 19.23
CA ASP A 255 18.52 -38.94 18.75
C ASP A 255 18.06 -38.18 17.51
N CYS A 256 18.53 -36.94 17.36
CA CYS A 256 18.24 -36.09 16.20
C CYS A 256 19.44 -35.99 15.23
N HIS A 257 20.67 -36.16 15.71
CA HIS A 257 21.90 -36.11 14.91
C HIS A 257 22.74 -37.37 15.10
N SER A 258 22.97 -38.18 14.06
CA SER A 258 23.92 -39.30 14.22
C SER A 258 25.36 -38.79 14.40
N SER A 259 26.04 -39.28 15.45
CA SER A 259 27.39 -38.86 15.83
C SER A 259 28.47 -39.25 14.81
N HIS A 260 28.15 -40.20 13.93
CA HIS A 260 29.06 -40.65 12.89
C HIS A 260 28.50 -40.52 11.46
N LYS A 261 27.23 -40.19 11.17
CA LYS A 261 26.73 -40.01 9.77
C LYS A 261 25.61 -38.97 9.67
N ILE A 262 25.48 -38.26 8.54
CA ILE A 262 24.44 -37.22 8.33
C ILE A 262 23.16 -37.74 7.62
N LYS A 263 23.05 -39.02 7.23
CA LYS A 263 21.79 -39.59 6.71
C LYS A 263 21.05 -40.41 7.76
N ILE A 264 19.86 -39.94 8.11
CA ILE A 264 18.92 -40.54 9.06
C ILE A 264 18.42 -41.87 8.50
N GLN A 265 18.91 -42.97 9.06
CA GLN A 265 18.14 -44.22 9.11
C GLN A 265 17.97 -44.57 10.58
N LYS A 266 16.70 -44.57 11.01
CA LYS A 266 16.25 -44.62 12.40
C LYS A 266 16.80 -45.83 13.14
N THR A 267 17.52 -45.61 14.24
CA THR A 267 17.71 -46.62 15.28
C THR A 267 16.51 -46.60 16.22
N GLU A 268 15.90 -47.78 16.36
CA GLU A 268 14.70 -48.06 17.13
C GLU A 268 14.96 -47.92 18.63
N THR A 269 14.48 -46.84 19.26
CA THR A 269 14.22 -46.79 20.72
C THR A 269 13.33 -45.61 21.14
N SER A 270 12.41 -45.18 20.27
CA SER A 270 11.28 -44.33 20.66
C SER A 270 9.98 -45.01 20.23
N ILE A 271 8.93 -44.96 21.05
CA ILE A 271 7.59 -45.48 20.74
C ILE A 271 7.27 -45.23 19.25
N SER A 272 7.21 -46.30 18.45
CA SER A 272 6.97 -46.19 17.01
C SER A 272 5.60 -45.55 16.77
N ASN A 273 5.50 -44.66 15.78
CA ASN A 273 4.22 -44.08 15.34
C ASN A 273 3.18 -45.17 15.05
N GLN A 274 3.62 -46.36 14.64
CA GLN A 274 2.76 -47.53 14.42
C GLN A 274 1.96 -47.95 15.66
N ILE A 275 2.51 -47.77 16.87
CA ILE A 275 1.81 -48.11 18.12
C ILE A 275 0.61 -47.17 18.33
N CYS A 276 0.80 -45.88 18.07
CA CYS A 276 -0.27 -44.89 18.15
C CYS A 276 -1.31 -45.12 17.04
N LEU A 277 -0.84 -45.30 15.81
CA LEU A 277 -1.68 -45.47 14.63
C LEU A 277 -2.54 -46.73 14.68
N ARG A 278 -2.09 -47.80 15.33
CA ARG A 278 -2.91 -49.02 15.54
C ARG A 278 -4.27 -48.74 16.17
N CYS A 279 -4.34 -47.75 17.05
CA CYS A 279 -5.61 -47.30 17.62
C CYS A 279 -6.21 -46.15 16.83
N HIS A 280 -5.40 -45.16 16.45
CA HIS A 280 -5.84 -43.89 15.89
C HIS A 280 -6.19 -43.93 14.39
N GLU A 281 -5.84 -44.97 13.63
CA GLU A 281 -6.30 -45.12 12.23
C GLU A 281 -7.75 -45.62 12.15
N THR A 282 -8.32 -46.12 13.25
CA THR A 282 -9.65 -46.72 13.28
C THR A 282 -10.75 -45.73 13.68
N ASP A 283 -11.96 -45.88 13.12
CA ASP A 283 -13.16 -45.09 13.50
C ASP A 283 -13.64 -45.36 14.95
N LYS A 284 -13.05 -46.35 15.61
CA LYS A 284 -13.37 -46.74 16.99
C LYS A 284 -12.62 -45.92 18.04
N ALA A 285 -11.64 -45.11 17.65
CA ALA A 285 -10.91 -44.24 18.57
C ALA A 285 -11.72 -42.97 18.87
N PHE A 286 -12.15 -42.80 20.13
CA PHE A 286 -12.85 -41.60 20.58
C PHE A 286 -12.44 -41.18 22.00
N LYS A 287 -12.59 -39.90 22.30
CA LYS A 287 -12.51 -39.33 23.65
C LYS A 287 -13.85 -38.69 24.00
N ILE A 288 -14.26 -38.82 25.26
CA ILE A 288 -15.43 -38.10 25.77
C ILE A 288 -14.92 -36.80 26.38
N ILE A 289 -15.36 -35.67 25.82
CA ILE A 289 -15.06 -34.33 26.34
C ILE A 289 -16.41 -33.66 26.58
N ASN A 290 -16.69 -33.22 27.82
CA ASN A 290 -17.96 -32.59 28.22
C ASN A 290 -19.21 -33.40 27.77
N ASN A 291 -19.24 -34.70 28.06
CA ASN A 291 -20.29 -35.65 27.67
C ASN A 291 -20.55 -35.80 26.15
N LYS A 292 -19.67 -35.28 25.28
CA LYS A 292 -19.74 -35.46 23.82
C LYS A 292 -18.64 -36.39 23.32
N LYS A 293 -19.01 -37.34 22.47
CA LYS A 293 -18.08 -38.28 21.81
C LYS A 293 -17.33 -37.55 20.70
N VAL A 294 -16.02 -37.37 20.86
CA VAL A 294 -15.13 -36.74 19.88
C VAL A 294 -14.24 -37.81 19.26
N SER A 295 -14.27 -37.95 17.93
CA SER A 295 -13.40 -38.90 17.21
C SER A 295 -11.92 -38.49 17.35
N LEU A 296 -11.06 -39.48 17.52
CA LEU A 296 -9.61 -39.34 17.57
C LEU A 296 -8.93 -39.96 16.34
N LYS A 297 -9.69 -40.21 15.27
CA LYS A 297 -9.16 -40.80 14.04
C LYS A 297 -8.15 -39.88 13.38
N ILE A 298 -7.06 -40.46 12.90
CA ILE A 298 -5.99 -39.83 12.14
C ILE A 298 -5.73 -40.70 10.90
N HIS A 299 -5.75 -40.10 9.72
CA HIS A 299 -5.35 -40.80 8.50
C HIS A 299 -3.83 -40.78 8.37
N LYS A 300 -3.24 -41.90 7.97
CA LYS A 300 -1.79 -42.04 7.85
C LYS A 300 -1.22 -41.12 6.77
N GLU A 301 -1.97 -40.97 5.69
CA GLU A 301 -1.67 -40.12 4.54
C GLU A 301 -1.61 -38.64 4.94
N ASP A 302 -2.47 -38.23 5.88
CA ASP A 302 -2.52 -36.87 6.41
C ASP A 302 -1.23 -36.49 7.12
N PHE A 303 -0.61 -37.41 7.86
CA PHE A 303 0.63 -37.16 8.61
C PHE A 303 1.88 -37.22 7.74
N ILE A 304 1.95 -38.16 6.79
CA ILE A 304 3.12 -38.33 5.89
C ILE A 304 3.35 -37.09 5.03
N ASN A 305 2.29 -36.37 4.69
CA ASN A 305 2.33 -35.17 3.86
C ASN A 305 2.54 -33.87 4.66
N THR A 306 2.95 -33.97 5.92
CA THR A 306 3.21 -32.80 6.77
C THR A 306 4.67 -32.37 6.74
N ALA A 307 4.92 -31.12 7.13
CA ALA A 307 6.24 -30.63 7.49
C ALA A 307 6.86 -31.40 8.68
N HIS A 308 6.03 -32.09 9.49
CA HIS A 308 6.42 -32.83 10.68
C HIS A 308 6.50 -34.35 10.47
N LYS A 309 6.47 -34.85 9.22
CA LYS A 309 6.41 -36.29 8.89
C LYS A 309 7.51 -37.15 9.51
N ASN A 310 8.65 -36.54 9.84
CA ASN A 310 9.81 -37.20 10.43
C ASN A 310 9.76 -37.25 11.97
N LEU A 311 8.80 -36.59 12.61
CA LEU A 311 8.63 -36.59 14.07
C LEU A 311 7.81 -37.80 14.54
N ALA A 312 8.14 -38.30 15.73
CA ALA A 312 7.30 -39.29 16.40
C ALA A 312 6.10 -38.61 17.08
N CYS A 313 4.94 -39.28 17.16
CA CYS A 313 3.72 -38.71 17.73
C CYS A 313 3.89 -38.22 19.18
N ASN A 314 4.70 -38.93 19.98
CA ASN A 314 5.02 -38.57 21.37
C ASN A 314 5.93 -37.34 21.50
N LYS A 315 6.55 -36.84 20.41
CA LYS A 315 7.30 -35.59 20.41
C LYS A 315 6.37 -34.37 20.40
N CYS A 316 5.19 -34.49 19.82
CA CYS A 316 4.14 -33.47 19.92
C CYS A 316 3.23 -33.70 21.14
N HIS A 317 2.98 -34.97 21.49
CA HIS A 317 2.19 -35.37 22.65
C HIS A 317 3.10 -35.80 23.82
N THR A 318 3.84 -34.83 24.37
CA THR A 318 4.83 -35.06 25.45
C THR A 318 4.22 -35.53 26.78
N ASP A 319 2.91 -35.40 26.96
CA ASP A 319 2.18 -35.81 28.16
C ASP A 319 1.69 -37.28 28.12
N VAL A 320 2.06 -38.04 27.09
CA VAL A 320 1.75 -39.48 26.99
C VAL A 320 2.67 -40.24 27.95
N THR A 321 2.10 -40.85 28.99
CA THR A 321 2.84 -41.70 29.94
C THR A 321 2.60 -43.18 29.63
N THR A 322 3.66 -43.98 29.56
CA THR A 322 3.59 -45.44 29.34
C THR A 322 3.62 -46.29 30.62
N GLY A 323 3.59 -45.67 31.80
CA GLY A 323 3.66 -46.35 33.09
C GLY A 323 2.37 -46.21 33.90
N ASN A 324 1.52 -47.24 33.84
CA ASN A 324 0.66 -47.79 34.92
C ASN A 324 -0.51 -48.58 34.30
N ASN A 325 -0.67 -49.82 34.75
CA ASN A 325 -1.51 -50.89 34.17
C ASN A 325 -3.04 -50.66 34.17
N SER A 326 -3.57 -49.44 34.15
CA SER A 326 -5.05 -49.25 34.12
C SER A 326 -5.58 -47.97 33.46
N VAL A 327 -4.75 -47.10 32.90
CA VAL A 327 -5.23 -45.87 32.23
C VAL A 327 -4.80 -45.87 30.77
N ARG A 328 -5.76 -45.77 29.84
CA ARG A 328 -5.45 -45.62 28.41
C ARG A 328 -4.49 -44.43 28.23
N PRO A 329 -3.34 -44.59 27.52
CA PRO A 329 -2.35 -43.52 27.35
C PRO A 329 -2.91 -42.20 26.77
N CYS A 330 -4.07 -42.26 26.11
CA CYS A 330 -4.78 -41.14 25.50
C CYS A 330 -5.64 -40.31 26.49
N ILE A 331 -5.83 -40.75 27.73
CA ILE A 331 -6.58 -40.00 28.76
C ILE A 331 -5.76 -38.80 29.26
N THR A 332 -4.46 -39.00 29.47
CA THR A 332 -3.54 -37.98 30.02
C THR A 332 -3.05 -36.96 29.00
N VAL A 333 -3.33 -37.17 27.70
CA VAL A 333 -2.90 -36.28 26.62
C VAL A 333 -3.60 -34.94 26.71
N LYS A 334 -2.79 -33.89 26.89
CA LYS A 334 -3.21 -32.49 26.81
C LYS A 334 -3.09 -31.96 25.38
N LYS A 335 -3.55 -30.71 25.17
CA LYS A 335 -3.38 -29.99 23.90
C LYS A 335 -1.88 -29.85 23.61
N VAL A 336 -1.50 -30.08 22.36
CA VAL A 336 -0.11 -29.92 21.89
C VAL A 336 0.33 -28.49 22.12
N ASP A 337 1.50 -28.33 22.75
CA ASP A 337 2.16 -27.04 22.94
C ASP A 337 3.26 -26.88 21.90
N CYS A 338 2.99 -26.05 20.88
CA CYS A 338 3.95 -25.81 19.80
C CYS A 338 5.18 -25.02 20.27
N SER A 339 5.11 -24.32 21.42
CA SER A 339 6.22 -23.50 21.94
C SER A 339 7.45 -24.32 22.33
N ILE A 340 7.27 -25.62 22.62
CA ILE A 340 8.35 -26.57 22.92
C ILE A 340 9.36 -26.67 21.78
N CYS A 341 8.97 -26.38 20.54
CA CYS A 341 9.88 -26.36 19.38
C CYS A 341 9.91 -25.02 18.65
N HIS A 342 8.82 -24.23 18.72
CA HIS A 342 8.66 -22.95 18.05
C HIS A 342 8.60 -21.79 19.05
N GLU A 343 9.51 -21.76 20.01
CA GLU A 343 9.51 -20.79 21.11
C GLU A 343 9.52 -19.34 20.61
N GLU A 344 10.39 -18.98 19.67
CA GLU A 344 10.48 -17.61 19.13
C GLU A 344 9.16 -17.15 18.51
N VAL A 345 8.60 -17.96 17.62
CA VAL A 345 7.30 -17.67 16.97
C VAL A 345 6.18 -17.65 18.00
N SER A 346 6.22 -18.53 19.00
CA SER A 346 5.25 -18.55 20.10
C SER A 346 5.32 -17.28 20.93
N ASN A 347 6.52 -16.77 21.24
CA ASN A 347 6.71 -15.52 21.98
C ASN A 347 6.17 -14.32 21.21
N VAL A 348 6.39 -14.28 19.89
CA VAL A 348 5.78 -13.26 19.02
C VAL A 348 4.25 -13.38 19.03
N TYR A 349 3.73 -14.59 18.91
CA TYR A 349 2.29 -14.87 18.92
C TYR A 349 1.63 -14.46 20.24
N ILE A 350 2.21 -14.82 21.39
CA ILE A 350 1.71 -14.48 22.73
C ILE A 350 1.50 -12.96 22.86
N ASN A 351 2.43 -12.17 22.30
CA ASN A 351 2.38 -10.72 22.35
C ASN A 351 1.40 -10.10 21.34
N SER A 352 0.95 -10.85 20.32
CA SER A 352 -0.04 -10.39 19.35
C SER A 352 -1.43 -10.22 19.97
N GLY A 353 -2.32 -9.49 19.29
CA GLY A 353 -3.72 -9.36 19.72
C GLY A 353 -4.46 -10.70 19.79
N HIS A 354 -4.16 -11.64 18.88
CA HIS A 354 -4.72 -13.00 18.91
C HIS A 354 -4.21 -13.80 20.12
N GLY A 355 -2.90 -13.76 20.39
CA GLY A 355 -2.31 -14.44 21.54
C GLY A 355 -2.82 -13.89 22.85
N GLN A 356 -2.78 -12.57 23.04
CA GLN A 356 -3.31 -11.91 24.23
C GLN A 356 -4.79 -12.27 24.46
N ALA A 357 -5.62 -12.27 23.41
CA ALA A 357 -7.02 -12.67 23.52
C ALA A 357 -7.17 -14.14 23.96
N TYR A 358 -6.34 -15.04 23.41
CA TYR A 358 -6.33 -16.46 23.75
C TYR A 358 -5.92 -16.69 25.22
N PHE A 359 -4.83 -16.08 25.68
CA PHE A 359 -4.35 -16.23 27.07
C PHE A 359 -5.27 -15.55 28.09
N ASN A 360 -5.95 -14.48 27.69
CA ASN A 360 -7.02 -13.85 28.48
C ASN A 360 -8.35 -14.62 28.44
N LYS A 361 -8.37 -15.83 27.87
CA LYS A 361 -9.54 -16.72 27.77
C LYS A 361 -10.76 -16.06 27.12
N LYS A 362 -10.53 -15.14 26.17
CA LYS A 362 -11.61 -14.55 25.39
C LYS A 362 -12.23 -15.61 24.49
N SER A 363 -13.57 -15.69 24.48
CA SER A 363 -14.30 -16.56 23.56
C SER A 363 -13.90 -16.25 22.12
N ASN A 364 -13.72 -17.27 21.28
CA ASN A 364 -13.40 -17.17 19.85
C ASN A 364 -11.97 -16.73 19.47
N ALA A 365 -11.06 -16.54 20.43
CA ALA A 365 -9.66 -16.28 20.10
C ALA A 365 -9.01 -17.50 19.42
N PRO A 366 -8.33 -17.33 18.27
CA PRO A 366 -7.67 -18.44 17.59
C PRO A 366 -6.44 -18.92 18.39
N TYR A 367 -5.93 -20.10 18.06
CA TYR A 367 -4.63 -20.63 18.46
C TYR A 367 -3.86 -21.12 17.22
N CYS A 368 -2.60 -21.53 17.38
CA CYS A 368 -1.75 -22.01 16.28
C CYS A 368 -2.45 -23.04 15.38
N THR A 369 -3.21 -23.97 15.97
CA THR A 369 -3.92 -25.03 15.25
C THR A 369 -5.12 -24.55 14.42
N ASP A 370 -5.68 -23.39 14.75
CA ASP A 370 -6.79 -22.81 13.99
C ASP A 370 -6.29 -22.16 12.69
N CYS A 371 -5.00 -21.81 12.62
CA CYS A 371 -4.36 -21.25 11.42
C CYS A 371 -3.55 -22.27 10.62
N HIS A 372 -2.82 -23.18 11.29
CA HIS A 372 -1.92 -24.15 10.66
C HIS A 372 -2.53 -25.54 10.46
N GLY A 373 -3.68 -25.81 11.07
CA GLY A 373 -4.26 -27.15 11.15
C GLY A 373 -3.72 -27.96 12.33
N LYS A 374 -4.21 -29.19 12.48
CA LYS A 374 -3.89 -30.08 13.62
C LYS A 374 -2.83 -31.11 13.27
N HIS A 375 -3.17 -32.11 12.46
CA HIS A 375 -2.25 -33.16 12.01
C HIS A 375 -1.88 -33.04 10.53
N ILE A 376 -2.39 -32.00 9.84
CA ILE A 376 -2.12 -31.69 8.43
C ILE A 376 -1.45 -30.30 8.37
N ILE A 377 -0.22 -30.21 8.86
CA ILE A 377 0.58 -28.97 8.76
C ILE A 377 1.48 -29.07 7.54
N LYS A 378 1.13 -28.38 6.46
CA LYS A 378 1.91 -28.32 5.22
C LYS A 378 2.83 -27.10 5.19
N SER A 379 3.86 -27.16 4.35
CA SER A 379 4.76 -26.02 4.12
C SER A 379 4.00 -24.84 3.52
N ARG A 380 4.36 -23.60 3.87
CA ARG A 380 3.76 -22.39 3.25
C ARG A 380 4.04 -22.26 1.75
N TYR A 381 5.01 -23.02 1.23
CA TYR A 381 5.37 -23.08 -0.18
C TYR A 381 4.55 -24.12 -0.95
N ASP A 382 3.78 -24.96 -0.24
CA ASP A 382 2.83 -25.88 -0.86
C ASP A 382 1.53 -25.12 -1.13
N GLU A 383 1.08 -25.12 -2.38
CA GLU A 383 -0.13 -24.42 -2.82
C GLU A 383 -1.40 -24.94 -2.12
N THR A 384 -1.41 -26.22 -1.73
CA THR A 384 -2.52 -26.86 -1.01
C THR A 384 -2.52 -26.55 0.50
N SER A 385 -1.51 -25.84 0.99
CA SER A 385 -1.45 -25.40 2.39
C SER A 385 -2.42 -24.25 2.65
N VAL A 386 -3.11 -24.30 3.79
CA VAL A 386 -3.95 -23.19 4.26
C VAL A 386 -3.16 -21.91 4.55
N THR A 387 -1.85 -22.03 4.74
CA THR A 387 -0.93 -20.91 4.97
C THR A 387 -0.12 -20.54 3.71
N SER A 388 -0.47 -21.10 2.55
CA SER A 388 0.10 -20.65 1.28
C SER A 388 -0.33 -19.21 0.99
N ARG A 389 0.50 -18.47 0.28
CA ARG A 389 0.28 -17.04 0.02
C ARG A 389 -1.09 -16.76 -0.61
N ALA A 390 -1.54 -17.62 -1.53
CA ALA A 390 -2.84 -17.52 -2.19
C ALA A 390 -4.02 -17.79 -1.23
N ASN A 391 -3.84 -18.65 -0.22
CA ASN A 391 -4.90 -19.10 0.67
C ASN A 391 -5.05 -18.25 1.95
N ILE A 392 -4.05 -17.43 2.28
CA ILE A 392 -4.06 -16.57 3.49
C ILE A 392 -5.30 -15.66 3.58
N PRO A 393 -5.74 -14.95 2.51
CA PRO A 393 -6.94 -14.12 2.60
C PRO A 393 -8.18 -14.92 3.02
N GLN A 394 -8.37 -16.12 2.46
CA GLN A 394 -9.46 -17.00 2.85
C GLN A 394 -9.31 -17.49 4.30
N LEU A 395 -8.08 -17.83 4.72
CA LEU A 395 -7.79 -18.25 6.10
C LEU A 395 -8.21 -17.18 7.11
N CYS A 396 -7.83 -15.92 6.88
CA CYS A 396 -8.23 -14.80 7.73
C CYS A 396 -9.74 -14.54 7.63
N GLY A 397 -10.31 -14.59 6.42
CA GLY A 397 -11.73 -14.39 6.15
C GLY A 397 -12.66 -15.37 6.86
N ASN A 398 -12.22 -16.61 7.11
CA ASN A 398 -13.01 -17.59 7.86
C ASN A 398 -13.41 -17.11 9.27
N CYS A 399 -12.66 -16.16 9.85
CA CYS A 399 -13.01 -15.53 11.12
C CYS A 399 -13.41 -14.06 10.99
N HIS A 400 -12.82 -13.31 10.05
CA HIS A 400 -13.03 -11.87 9.83
C HIS A 400 -14.06 -11.56 8.75
N THR A 401 -15.25 -12.14 8.90
CA THR A 401 -16.44 -11.87 8.08
C THR A 401 -17.55 -11.30 8.95
N LYS A 402 -18.60 -10.74 8.33
CA LYS A 402 -19.70 -10.04 9.03
C LYS A 402 -20.32 -10.81 10.22
N ASN A 403 -20.39 -12.14 10.12
CA ASN A 403 -20.90 -13.03 11.17
C ASN A 403 -19.82 -14.00 11.69
N GLY A 404 -18.55 -13.68 11.45
CA GLY A 404 -17.41 -14.51 11.78
C GLY A 404 -17.05 -14.45 13.26
N LYS A 405 -16.32 -15.47 13.71
CA LYS A 405 -15.85 -15.64 15.10
C LYS A 405 -15.13 -14.41 15.65
N ALA A 406 -14.43 -13.66 14.81
CA ALA A 406 -13.65 -12.49 15.22
C ALA A 406 -14.50 -11.25 15.49
N VAL A 407 -15.72 -11.16 14.93
CA VAL A 407 -16.62 -9.99 15.06
C VAL A 407 -17.60 -10.15 16.23
N ILE A 408 -17.96 -11.40 16.54
CA ILE A 408 -18.86 -11.72 17.65
C ILE A 408 -18.24 -11.25 18.98
N ASN A 409 -18.92 -10.35 19.69
CA ASN A 409 -18.51 -9.78 20.97
C ASN A 409 -17.20 -8.95 20.92
N THR A 410 -16.82 -8.45 19.74
CA THR A 410 -15.69 -7.53 19.58
C THR A 410 -16.13 -6.22 18.91
N LYS A 411 -15.35 -5.14 19.11
CA LYS A 411 -15.56 -3.84 18.46
C LYS A 411 -14.49 -3.62 17.39
N LEU A 412 -14.46 -4.50 16.38
CA LEU A 412 -13.58 -4.31 15.22
C LEU A 412 -14.15 -3.22 14.31
N LYS A 413 -13.28 -2.37 13.77
CA LYS A 413 -13.64 -1.27 12.88
C LYS A 413 -14.09 -1.78 11.51
N GLU A 414 -13.49 -2.87 11.04
CA GLU A 414 -13.79 -3.52 9.76
C GLU A 414 -14.55 -4.82 10.03
N ILE A 415 -15.80 -4.86 9.58
CA ILE A 415 -16.76 -5.92 9.88
C ILE A 415 -16.61 -7.11 8.93
N ASP A 416 -16.30 -6.86 7.64
CA ASP A 416 -16.10 -7.91 6.64
C ASP A 416 -14.84 -7.65 5.82
N ALA A 417 -13.69 -7.85 6.47
CA ALA A 417 -12.39 -7.54 5.90
C ALA A 417 -12.08 -8.35 4.64
N PHE A 418 -12.58 -9.59 4.55
CA PHE A 418 -12.38 -10.44 3.37
C PHE A 418 -13.17 -9.94 2.16
N SER A 419 -14.46 -9.63 2.35
CA SER A 419 -15.30 -9.06 1.29
C SER A 419 -14.74 -7.75 0.78
N ASP A 420 -14.28 -6.88 1.68
CA ASP A 420 -13.68 -5.61 1.30
C ASP A 420 -12.37 -5.82 0.54
N TYR A 421 -11.43 -6.58 1.11
CA TYR A 421 -10.15 -6.91 0.47
C TYR A 421 -10.34 -7.49 -0.93
N SER A 422 -11.28 -8.42 -1.13
CA SER A 422 -11.53 -9.05 -2.43
C SER A 422 -11.93 -8.06 -3.53
N LYS A 423 -12.51 -6.91 -3.16
CA LYS A 423 -12.88 -5.84 -4.10
C LYS A 423 -11.72 -4.89 -4.40
N SER A 424 -10.67 -4.89 -3.58
CA SER A 424 -9.49 -4.05 -3.77
C SER A 424 -8.65 -4.48 -4.96
N VAL A 425 -7.78 -3.59 -5.46
CA VAL A 425 -6.85 -3.94 -6.53
C VAL A 425 -5.91 -5.08 -6.18
N HIS A 426 -5.51 -5.18 -4.91
CA HIS A 426 -4.68 -6.29 -4.43
C HIS A 426 -5.46 -7.61 -4.39
N GLY A 427 -6.69 -7.58 -3.89
CA GLY A 427 -7.58 -8.74 -3.86
C GLY A 427 -7.90 -9.25 -5.26
N LYS A 428 -8.28 -8.37 -6.18
CA LYS A 428 -8.50 -8.72 -7.59
C LYS A 428 -7.24 -9.21 -8.28
N GLY A 429 -6.11 -8.56 -8.02
CA GLY A 429 -4.80 -9.00 -8.52
C GLY A 429 -4.49 -10.44 -8.13
N LEU A 430 -4.72 -10.81 -6.87
CA LEU A 430 -4.51 -12.17 -6.39
C LEU A 430 -5.58 -13.15 -6.88
N MET A 431 -6.88 -12.84 -6.67
CA MET A 431 -7.98 -13.78 -6.80
C MET A 431 -8.52 -13.91 -8.22
N GLU A 432 -8.55 -12.81 -8.98
CA GLU A 432 -9.04 -12.83 -10.37
C GLU A 432 -7.89 -13.07 -11.36
N LYS A 433 -6.69 -12.52 -11.09
CA LYS A 433 -5.54 -12.57 -12.00
C LYS A 433 -4.44 -13.56 -11.58
N GLY A 434 -4.54 -14.19 -10.40
CA GLY A 434 -3.55 -15.16 -9.91
C GLY A 434 -2.18 -14.56 -9.54
N LEU A 435 -2.06 -13.24 -9.39
CA LEU A 435 -0.78 -12.57 -9.17
C LEU A 435 -0.35 -12.70 -7.71
N LEU A 436 0.53 -13.67 -7.43
CA LEU A 436 1.10 -13.89 -6.09
C LEU A 436 1.91 -12.68 -5.57
N ALA A 437 2.38 -11.79 -6.44
CA ALA A 437 3.04 -10.55 -6.03
C ALA A 437 2.10 -9.53 -5.37
N SER A 438 0.78 -9.71 -5.52
CA SER A 438 -0.22 -8.83 -4.90
C SER A 438 -0.10 -8.87 -3.36
N ALA A 439 -0.32 -7.72 -2.73
CA ALA A 439 -0.27 -7.61 -1.27
C ALA A 439 -1.42 -8.39 -0.62
N ILE A 440 -1.13 -9.18 0.40
CA ILE A 440 -2.11 -9.95 1.17
C ILE A 440 -2.19 -9.46 2.62
N CYS A 441 -3.14 -10.00 3.39
CA CYS A 441 -3.38 -9.61 4.79
C CYS A 441 -2.10 -9.55 5.63
N THR A 442 -1.22 -10.54 5.49
CA THR A 442 0.03 -10.63 6.29
C THR A 442 1.11 -9.66 5.85
N ASP A 443 1.07 -9.11 4.64
CA ASP A 443 2.04 -8.09 4.21
C ASP A 443 1.80 -6.76 4.96
N CYS A 444 0.52 -6.50 5.32
CA CYS A 444 0.10 -5.34 6.09
C CYS A 444 0.03 -5.60 7.59
N HIS A 445 -0.54 -6.73 8.04
CA HIS A 445 -0.81 -7.03 9.46
C HIS A 445 0.20 -7.97 10.14
N THR A 446 1.17 -8.51 9.39
CA THR A 446 2.08 -9.60 9.81
C THR A 446 1.36 -10.94 10.05
N SER A 447 2.11 -12.05 10.10
CA SER A 447 1.53 -13.40 10.25
C SER A 447 1.28 -13.80 11.71
N HIS A 448 2.24 -13.51 12.60
CA HIS A 448 2.20 -13.94 14.00
C HIS A 448 2.20 -12.79 15.00
N ASN A 449 2.39 -11.54 14.56
CA ASN A 449 2.39 -10.35 15.43
C ASN A 449 1.23 -9.40 15.08
N VAL A 450 0.04 -9.96 14.87
CA VAL A 450 -1.15 -9.18 14.47
C VAL A 450 -1.59 -8.31 15.64
N LEU A 451 -1.21 -7.03 15.60
CA LEU A 451 -1.53 -6.02 16.61
C LEU A 451 -2.62 -5.06 16.12
N LYS A 452 -3.39 -4.52 17.05
CA LYS A 452 -4.42 -3.52 16.78
C LYS A 452 -3.79 -2.23 16.24
N GLU A 453 -4.49 -1.50 15.37
CA GLU A 453 -4.01 -0.24 14.76
C GLU A 453 -3.68 0.85 15.78
N SER A 454 -4.25 0.80 16.97
CA SER A 454 -3.94 1.73 18.06
C SER A 454 -2.58 1.48 18.71
N ASP A 455 -2.01 0.28 18.56
CA ASP A 455 -0.70 -0.08 19.11
C ASP A 455 0.42 0.55 18.26
N ILE A 456 1.38 1.20 18.90
CA ILE A 456 2.52 1.86 18.23
C ILE A 456 3.42 0.89 17.48
N ASN A 457 3.50 -0.37 17.92
CA ASN A 457 4.29 -1.41 17.29
C ASN A 457 3.55 -2.10 16.14
N SER A 458 2.27 -1.79 15.92
CA SER A 458 1.50 -2.34 14.83
C SER A 458 1.97 -1.77 13.49
N THR A 459 2.17 -2.64 12.51
CA THR A 459 2.50 -2.25 11.13
C THR A 459 1.36 -1.45 10.47
N VAL A 460 0.13 -1.58 10.97
CA VAL A 460 -1.04 -0.81 10.50
C VAL A 460 -1.37 0.38 11.41
N ASN A 461 -0.50 0.72 12.35
CA ASN A 461 -0.61 1.98 13.08
C ASN A 461 -0.51 3.16 12.11
N PRO A 462 -1.30 4.24 12.25
CA PRO A 462 -1.21 5.41 11.39
C PRO A 462 0.22 5.95 11.16
N GLN A 463 1.10 5.89 12.17
CA GLN A 463 2.50 6.31 12.03
C GLN A 463 3.36 5.36 11.19
N ASN A 464 2.99 4.08 11.13
CA ASN A 464 3.73 3.04 10.42
C ASN A 464 3.14 2.72 9.04
N VAL A 465 1.88 3.10 8.78
CA VAL A 465 1.17 2.83 7.52
C VAL A 465 1.98 3.26 6.28
N PRO A 466 2.57 4.47 6.21
CA PRO A 466 3.38 4.85 5.05
C PRO A 466 4.55 3.91 4.80
N ALA A 467 5.27 3.51 5.85
CA ALA A 467 6.38 2.56 5.75
C ALA A 467 5.91 1.16 5.33
N THR A 468 4.74 0.72 5.83
CA THR A 468 4.13 -0.56 5.45
C THR A 468 3.78 -0.58 3.96
N CYS A 469 3.15 0.47 3.43
CA CYS A 469 2.91 0.59 1.99
C CYS A 469 4.23 0.69 1.19
N GLY A 470 5.23 1.39 1.73
CA GLY A 470 6.54 1.61 1.13
C GLY A 470 7.39 0.34 0.94
N LYS A 471 7.03 -0.80 1.58
CA LYS A 471 7.66 -2.10 1.32
C LYS A 471 7.52 -2.52 -0.15
N CYS A 472 6.40 -2.17 -0.78
CA CYS A 472 6.13 -2.46 -2.19
C CYS A 472 6.11 -1.16 -3.04
N HIS A 473 5.59 -0.05 -2.51
CA HIS A 473 5.47 1.22 -3.22
C HIS A 473 6.60 2.19 -2.88
N LYS A 474 7.86 1.74 -3.00
CA LYS A 474 9.02 2.49 -2.49
C LYS A 474 9.18 3.89 -3.12
N SER A 475 8.94 4.02 -4.42
CA SER A 475 9.02 5.33 -5.11
C SER A 475 8.01 6.32 -4.56
N ILE A 476 6.74 5.89 -4.45
CA ILE A 476 5.65 6.72 -3.93
C ILE A 476 5.89 7.08 -2.46
N TYR A 477 6.39 6.13 -1.67
CA TYR A 477 6.77 6.38 -0.28
C TYR A 477 7.83 7.48 -0.18
N ASN A 478 8.87 7.44 -1.02
CA ASN A 478 9.91 8.48 -1.01
C ASN A 478 9.33 9.85 -1.42
N GLU A 479 8.50 9.93 -2.46
CA GLU A 479 7.80 11.17 -2.85
C GLU A 479 6.92 11.72 -1.73
N TYR A 480 6.20 10.84 -1.02
CA TYR A 480 5.38 11.22 0.12
C TYR A 480 6.22 11.74 1.29
N LEU A 481 7.41 11.19 1.55
CA LEU A 481 8.29 11.69 2.61
C LEU A 481 8.81 13.10 2.32
N GLU A 482 9.04 13.44 1.06
CA GLU A 482 9.43 14.78 0.62
C GLU A 482 8.28 15.79 0.63
N SER A 483 7.04 15.32 0.78
CA SER A 483 5.83 16.13 0.80
C SER A 483 5.68 16.88 2.12
N ASP A 484 5.11 18.09 2.06
CA ASP A 484 4.70 18.80 3.28
C ASP A 484 3.53 18.08 3.99
N HIS A 485 2.84 17.17 3.28
CA HIS A 485 1.77 16.32 3.83
C HIS A 485 2.28 15.03 4.51
N SER A 486 3.60 14.88 4.63
CA SER A 486 4.22 13.75 5.33
C SER A 486 3.89 13.74 6.82
N ILE A 487 3.70 12.55 7.40
CA ILE A 487 3.62 12.38 8.86
C ILE A 487 4.89 12.85 9.59
N LEU A 488 6.03 12.98 8.90
CA LEU A 488 7.25 13.53 9.49
C LEU A 488 7.09 14.99 9.90
N SER A 489 6.16 15.70 9.26
CA SER A 489 5.83 17.09 9.57
C SER A 489 4.87 17.23 10.77
N ASN A 490 4.47 16.12 11.41
CA ASN A 490 3.59 16.14 12.58
C ASN A 490 4.17 16.99 13.71
N THR A 491 3.35 17.88 14.25
CA THR A 491 3.64 18.64 15.47
C THR A 491 2.65 18.27 16.57
N LYS A 492 2.85 18.74 17.80
CA LYS A 492 1.90 18.50 18.90
C LYS A 492 0.48 19.00 18.57
N GLU A 493 0.37 20.01 17.72
CA GLU A 493 -0.89 20.68 17.38
C GLU A 493 -1.46 20.26 16.01
N LYS A 494 -0.61 19.80 15.07
CA LYS A 494 -1.03 19.45 13.71
C LYS A 494 -0.66 18.02 13.35
N LYS A 495 -1.68 17.25 12.96
CA LYS A 495 -1.56 15.89 12.43
C LYS A 495 -1.78 15.89 10.93
N TYR A 496 -0.82 15.34 10.20
CA TYR A 496 -0.79 15.22 8.76
C TYR A 496 -1.37 13.88 8.30
N PRO A 497 -1.88 13.81 7.05
CA PRO A 497 -2.52 12.60 6.53
C PRO A 497 -1.52 11.47 6.29
N THR A 498 -2.02 10.24 6.35
CA THR A 498 -1.28 9.02 5.99
C THR A 498 -1.76 8.50 4.63
N CYS A 499 -1.11 7.48 4.09
CA CYS A 499 -1.62 6.81 2.88
C CYS A 499 -3.08 6.33 3.05
N ALA A 500 -3.44 5.88 4.27
CA ALA A 500 -4.79 5.40 4.59
C ALA A 500 -5.82 6.53 4.80
N SER A 501 -5.37 7.79 4.87
CA SER A 501 -6.26 8.96 4.96
C SER A 501 -6.84 9.32 3.60
N CYS A 502 -6.08 9.11 2.52
CA CYS A 502 -6.51 9.37 1.15
C CYS A 502 -6.97 8.07 0.46
N HIS A 503 -6.33 6.93 0.72
CA HIS A 503 -6.70 5.64 0.15
C HIS A 503 -7.31 4.72 1.20
N THR A 504 -8.35 3.97 0.84
CA THR A 504 -8.91 2.94 1.72
C THR A 504 -8.08 1.65 1.62
N ALA A 505 -7.42 1.23 2.71
CA ALA A 505 -6.50 0.07 2.66
C ALA A 505 -7.17 -1.23 2.16
N HIS A 506 -8.40 -1.51 2.61
CA HIS A 506 -9.12 -2.73 2.25
C HIS A 506 -9.98 -2.61 0.99
N THR A 507 -10.24 -1.41 0.47
CA THR A 507 -11.09 -1.21 -0.73
C THR A 507 -10.41 -0.35 -1.79
N ILE A 508 -9.07 -0.28 -1.77
CA ILE A 508 -8.27 0.52 -2.69
C ILE A 508 -8.60 0.15 -4.15
N THR A 509 -8.93 1.17 -4.95
CA THR A 509 -9.36 1.02 -6.36
C THR A 509 -8.24 1.37 -7.33
N GLU A 510 -8.42 1.00 -8.60
CA GLU A 510 -7.49 1.38 -9.68
C GLU A 510 -7.54 2.90 -9.90
N ILE A 511 -6.39 3.48 -10.22
CA ILE A 511 -6.18 4.94 -10.31
C ILE A 511 -6.78 5.58 -11.57
N ASP A 512 -7.08 4.77 -12.59
CA ASP A 512 -7.59 5.18 -13.89
C ASP A 512 -9.12 5.09 -13.98
N LYS A 513 -9.78 4.49 -12.99
CA LYS A 513 -11.24 4.36 -12.96
C LYS A 513 -11.91 5.67 -12.54
N ASP A 514 -13.00 6.00 -13.25
CA ASP A 514 -13.84 7.18 -13.00
C ASP A 514 -14.22 7.35 -11.52
N LYS A 515 -14.48 6.23 -10.82
CA LYS A 515 -14.80 6.23 -9.38
C LYS A 515 -13.67 6.75 -8.50
N PHE A 516 -12.41 6.46 -8.84
CA PHE A 516 -11.26 7.00 -8.10
C PHE A 516 -11.06 8.47 -8.45
N LEU A 517 -11.11 8.80 -9.74
CA LEU A 517 -10.92 10.16 -10.23
C LEU A 517 -11.95 11.15 -9.67
N THR A 518 -13.17 10.70 -9.40
CA THR A 518 -14.27 11.49 -8.80
C THR A 518 -14.13 11.70 -7.28
N GLN A 519 -13.23 10.97 -6.61
CA GLN A 519 -13.04 11.07 -5.15
C GLN A 519 -11.87 11.98 -4.75
N ILE A 520 -10.93 12.27 -5.64
CA ILE A 520 -9.70 13.04 -5.34
C ILE A 520 -10.05 14.39 -4.69
N THR A 521 -10.97 15.15 -5.28
CA THR A 521 -11.34 16.46 -4.74
C THR A 521 -12.00 16.36 -3.37
N LEU A 522 -12.79 15.31 -3.13
CA LEU A 522 -13.42 15.05 -1.83
C LEU A 522 -12.40 14.65 -0.77
N GLN A 523 -11.37 13.89 -1.15
CA GLN A 523 -10.29 13.49 -0.25
C GLN A 523 -9.51 14.72 0.25
N CYS A 524 -9.09 15.61 -0.64
CA CYS A 524 -8.46 16.86 -0.27
C CYS A 524 -9.41 17.74 0.57
N GLY A 525 -10.69 17.82 0.18
CA GLY A 525 -11.73 18.61 0.87
C GLY A 525 -12.06 18.15 2.29
N SER A 526 -11.79 16.89 2.65
CA SER A 526 -11.99 16.38 4.02
C SER A 526 -11.16 17.12 5.08
N CYS A 527 -9.99 17.64 4.69
CA CYS A 527 -9.15 18.52 5.51
C CYS A 527 -9.17 19.98 5.02
N HIS A 528 -9.26 20.20 3.70
CA HIS A 528 -9.22 21.53 3.08
C HIS A 528 -10.59 22.01 2.61
N LYS A 529 -11.60 21.99 3.51
CA LYS A 529 -13.01 22.24 3.17
C LYS A 529 -13.21 23.55 2.39
N LYS A 530 -12.72 24.68 2.92
CA LYS A 530 -12.84 26.00 2.27
C LYS A 530 -12.18 26.06 0.87
N LEU A 531 -11.01 25.43 0.71
CA LEU A 531 -10.32 25.42 -0.59
C LEU A 531 -11.04 24.53 -1.61
N SER A 532 -11.62 23.42 -1.17
CA SER A 532 -12.45 22.56 -2.00
C SER A 532 -13.71 23.29 -2.46
N GLU A 533 -14.42 23.98 -1.56
CA GLU A 533 -15.63 24.76 -1.88
C GLU A 533 -15.33 25.85 -2.92
N THR A 534 -14.26 26.63 -2.72
CA THR A 534 -13.86 27.68 -3.67
C THR A 534 -13.38 27.13 -5.01
N TYR A 535 -12.67 25.99 -5.01
CA TYR A 535 -12.29 25.29 -6.24
C TYR A 535 -13.53 24.82 -7.02
N MET A 536 -14.56 24.31 -6.34
CA MET A 536 -15.80 23.86 -6.98
C MET A 536 -16.55 25.00 -7.70
N GLU A 537 -16.30 26.26 -7.32
CA GLU A 537 -16.86 27.43 -8.01
C GLU A 537 -16.14 27.83 -9.29
N THR A 538 -14.93 27.32 -9.50
CA THR A 538 -14.18 27.55 -10.74
C THR A 538 -14.75 26.76 -11.91
N TYR A 539 -14.35 27.12 -13.12
CA TYR A 539 -14.69 26.32 -14.31
C TYR A 539 -14.24 24.87 -14.18
N HIS A 540 -13.02 24.61 -13.70
CA HIS A 540 -12.49 23.26 -13.52
C HIS A 540 -13.35 22.44 -12.53
N GLY A 541 -13.69 23.03 -11.38
CA GLY A 541 -14.54 22.38 -10.39
C GLY A 541 -15.96 22.11 -10.89
N LYS A 542 -16.59 23.07 -11.58
CA LYS A 542 -17.93 22.92 -12.17
C LYS A 542 -17.96 21.84 -13.26
N ALA A 543 -16.98 21.85 -14.17
CA ALA A 543 -16.86 20.84 -15.20
C ALA A 543 -16.63 19.44 -14.61
N TYR A 544 -15.75 19.33 -13.61
CA TYR A 544 -15.50 18.09 -12.88
C TYR A 544 -16.77 17.54 -12.20
N THR A 545 -17.54 18.41 -11.53
CA THR A 545 -18.80 18.05 -10.84
C THR A 545 -19.85 17.50 -11.82
N LEU A 546 -19.86 18.01 -13.05
CA LEU A 546 -20.70 17.52 -14.14
C LEU A 546 -20.15 16.26 -14.85
N GLY A 547 -19.08 15.65 -14.32
CA GLY A 547 -18.51 14.39 -14.81
C GLY A 547 -17.43 14.55 -15.88
N HIS A 548 -16.91 15.75 -16.13
CA HIS A 548 -15.80 15.95 -17.06
C HIS A 548 -14.44 15.66 -16.39
N LEU A 549 -14.03 14.39 -16.39
CA LEU A 549 -12.83 13.92 -15.69
C LEU A 549 -11.49 14.43 -16.25
N LYS A 550 -11.50 15.03 -17.44
CA LYS A 550 -10.33 15.72 -18.01
C LYS A 550 -10.12 17.14 -17.45
N ALA A 551 -11.07 17.66 -16.67
CA ALA A 551 -10.88 18.94 -15.99
C ALA A 551 -9.78 18.78 -14.91
N ALA A 552 -8.92 19.79 -14.78
CA ALA A 552 -7.79 19.75 -13.85
C ALA A 552 -8.28 19.75 -12.40
N ARG A 553 -7.86 18.76 -11.61
CA ARG A 553 -8.20 18.59 -10.18
C ARG A 553 -7.07 19.09 -9.28
N CYS A 554 -7.28 19.01 -7.97
CA CYS A 554 -6.28 19.37 -6.95
C CYS A 554 -4.91 18.71 -7.24
N SER A 555 -4.89 17.41 -7.53
CA SER A 555 -3.66 16.65 -7.77
C SER A 555 -2.95 17.01 -9.08
N ASP A 556 -3.69 17.46 -10.10
CA ASP A 556 -3.12 17.83 -11.39
C ASP A 556 -2.31 19.14 -11.29
N CYS A 557 -2.71 20.02 -10.37
CA CYS A 557 -2.02 21.26 -10.04
C CYS A 557 -0.96 21.10 -8.95
N HIS A 558 -1.30 20.49 -7.81
CA HIS A 558 -0.45 20.44 -6.61
C HIS A 558 0.45 19.20 -6.50
N GLY A 559 0.24 18.18 -7.35
CA GLY A 559 0.84 16.86 -7.19
C GLY A 559 -0.06 15.89 -6.42
N ALA A 560 0.18 14.59 -6.56
CA ALA A 560 -0.60 13.54 -5.91
C ALA A 560 0.02 13.07 -4.57
N HIS A 561 1.33 12.83 -4.55
CA HIS A 561 2.04 12.31 -3.37
C HIS A 561 3.12 13.27 -2.87
N LYS A 562 3.84 13.97 -3.76
CA LYS A 562 4.72 15.11 -3.42
C LYS A 562 3.95 16.42 -3.53
N ILE A 563 3.32 16.83 -2.41
CA ILE A 563 2.50 18.04 -2.32
C ILE A 563 3.26 19.06 -1.47
N LEU A 564 3.67 20.15 -2.11
CA LEU A 564 4.51 21.18 -1.51
C LEU A 564 3.77 22.52 -1.38
N ASN A 565 4.09 23.26 -0.33
CA ASN A 565 3.62 24.61 -0.08
C ASN A 565 4.01 25.55 -1.23
N LEU A 566 3.17 26.56 -1.48
CA LEU A 566 3.38 27.58 -2.52
C LEU A 566 4.76 28.25 -2.44
N ASN A 567 5.27 28.49 -1.23
CA ASN A 567 6.55 29.17 -1.01
C ASN A 567 7.76 28.27 -1.30
N ASN A 568 7.55 26.95 -1.46
CA ASN A 568 8.63 26.03 -1.79
C ASN A 568 8.96 26.16 -3.30
N PRO A 569 10.23 26.44 -3.67
CA PRO A 569 10.62 26.60 -5.07
C PRO A 569 10.44 25.35 -5.93
N GLU A 570 10.37 24.15 -5.34
CA GLU A 570 10.07 22.89 -6.05
C GLU A 570 8.56 22.65 -6.23
N SER A 571 7.70 23.46 -5.61
CA SER A 571 6.25 23.29 -5.72
C SER A 571 5.79 23.46 -7.17
N SER A 572 4.91 22.58 -7.63
CA SER A 572 4.32 22.63 -8.97
C SER A 572 3.47 23.88 -9.19
N VAL A 573 2.91 24.44 -8.12
CA VAL A 573 2.16 25.71 -8.14
C VAL A 573 3.02 26.90 -7.70
N GLY A 574 4.30 26.69 -7.38
CA GLY A 574 5.24 27.76 -7.05
C GLY A 574 5.55 28.65 -8.25
N GLU A 575 6.04 29.86 -7.99
CA GLU A 575 6.27 30.92 -8.98
C GLU A 575 7.09 30.45 -10.21
N LYS A 576 8.10 29.60 -9.99
CA LYS A 576 8.98 29.07 -11.06
C LYS A 576 8.31 28.01 -11.93
N ASN A 577 7.36 27.25 -11.39
CA ASN A 577 6.81 26.04 -12.03
C ASN A 577 5.37 26.21 -12.51
N ILE A 578 4.63 27.19 -12.00
CA ILE A 578 3.20 27.33 -12.27
C ILE A 578 2.86 27.44 -13.75
N VAL A 579 3.68 28.13 -14.54
CA VAL A 579 3.51 28.22 -16.00
C VAL A 579 3.65 26.84 -16.64
N LYS A 580 4.65 26.05 -16.25
CA LYS A 580 4.85 24.67 -16.74
C LYS A 580 3.69 23.78 -16.35
N THR A 581 3.13 23.96 -15.15
CA THR A 581 1.97 23.21 -14.66
C THR A 581 0.73 23.52 -15.48
N CYS A 582 0.41 24.80 -15.72
CA CYS A 582 -0.70 25.18 -16.59
C CYS A 582 -0.51 24.69 -18.03
N LYS A 583 0.73 24.71 -18.56
CA LYS A 583 1.06 24.25 -19.91
C LYS A 583 0.80 22.77 -20.18
N LYS A 584 0.59 21.94 -19.14
CA LYS A 584 0.16 20.54 -19.33
C LYS A 584 -1.20 20.44 -20.03
N CYS A 585 -2.06 21.44 -19.84
CA CYS A 585 -3.40 21.50 -20.45
C CYS A 585 -3.62 22.76 -21.31
N HIS A 586 -2.87 23.84 -21.07
CA HIS A 586 -2.97 25.13 -21.75
C HIS A 586 -1.65 25.46 -22.46
N GLU A 587 -1.47 24.96 -23.69
CA GLU A 587 -0.18 25.00 -24.40
C GLU A 587 0.44 26.40 -24.49
N ASN A 588 -0.37 27.47 -24.66
CA ASN A 588 0.11 28.85 -24.75
C ASN A 588 -0.03 29.64 -23.44
N ALA A 589 -0.17 28.94 -22.30
CA ALA A 589 -0.15 29.58 -20.99
C ALA A 589 1.13 30.39 -20.77
N ASN A 590 0.98 31.60 -20.26
CA ASN A 590 2.05 32.56 -19.99
C ASN A 590 1.98 33.04 -18.53
N LEU A 591 2.95 33.82 -18.07
CA LEU A 591 3.02 34.26 -16.67
C LEU A 591 1.80 35.10 -16.23
N LYS A 592 1.23 35.92 -17.12
CA LYS A 592 0.02 36.68 -16.79
C LYS A 592 -1.20 35.76 -16.68
N PHE A 593 -1.29 34.73 -17.52
CA PHE A 593 -2.35 33.71 -17.46
C PHE A 593 -2.37 32.99 -16.11
N THR A 594 -1.20 32.67 -15.53
CA THR A 594 -1.11 32.04 -14.21
C THR A 594 -1.53 32.95 -13.06
N GLY A 595 -1.78 34.24 -13.32
CA GLY A 595 -2.41 35.16 -12.37
C GLY A 595 -3.92 34.93 -12.19
N TYR A 596 -4.51 33.94 -12.87
CA TYR A 596 -5.87 33.47 -12.60
C TYR A 596 -5.96 32.90 -11.17
N LEU A 597 -6.95 33.36 -10.40
CA LEU A 597 -7.08 33.00 -9.00
C LEU A 597 -8.00 31.78 -8.84
N SER A 598 -7.40 30.57 -8.76
CA SER A 598 -8.12 29.29 -8.72
C SER A 598 -8.83 28.96 -7.40
N HIS A 599 -8.52 29.67 -6.30
CA HIS A 599 -9.13 29.47 -4.98
C HIS A 599 -9.69 30.75 -4.36
N ALA A 600 -9.75 31.84 -5.12
CA ALA A 600 -10.22 33.11 -4.60
C ALA A 600 -11.75 33.20 -4.61
N THR A 601 -12.28 33.78 -3.54
CA THR A 601 -13.63 34.33 -3.46
C THR A 601 -13.61 35.81 -3.83
N HIS A 602 -14.80 36.40 -3.97
CA HIS A 602 -14.93 37.84 -4.17
C HIS A 602 -14.36 38.67 -3.00
N ASN A 603 -14.15 38.09 -1.82
CA ASN A 603 -13.57 38.81 -0.67
C ASN A 603 -12.03 38.84 -0.65
N ASP A 604 -11.38 37.99 -1.44
CA ASP A 604 -9.91 37.87 -1.42
C ASP A 604 -9.21 38.92 -2.30
N ASN A 605 -9.96 39.63 -3.15
CA ASN A 605 -9.42 40.66 -4.02
C ASN A 605 -10.40 41.84 -4.15
N LYS A 606 -9.92 43.07 -3.98
CA LYS A 606 -10.72 44.30 -4.06
C LYS A 606 -11.48 44.42 -5.39
N VAL A 607 -10.87 44.06 -6.51
CA VAL A 607 -11.50 44.15 -7.83
C VAL A 607 -12.65 43.14 -7.95
N LEU A 608 -12.44 41.91 -7.46
CA LEU A 608 -13.49 40.90 -7.45
C LEU A 608 -14.64 41.27 -6.52
N TYR A 609 -14.34 41.88 -5.37
CA TYR A 609 -15.33 42.37 -4.42
C TYR A 609 -16.28 43.39 -5.07
N PHE A 610 -15.73 44.46 -5.66
CA PHE A 610 -16.53 45.49 -6.31
C PHE A 610 -17.26 44.98 -7.55
N THR A 611 -16.66 44.05 -8.30
CA THR A 611 -17.31 43.44 -9.46
C THR A 611 -18.51 42.61 -9.03
N PHE A 612 -18.35 41.75 -8.02
CA PHE A 612 -19.44 40.89 -7.52
C PHE A 612 -20.59 41.70 -6.95
N TRP A 613 -20.31 42.68 -6.07
CA TRP A 613 -21.35 43.53 -5.51
C TRP A 613 -21.98 44.44 -6.56
N GLY A 614 -21.20 44.94 -7.53
CA GLY A 614 -21.74 45.70 -8.65
C GLY A 614 -22.74 44.91 -9.49
N MET A 615 -22.39 43.69 -9.88
CA MET A 615 -23.29 42.79 -10.63
C MET A 615 -24.50 42.37 -9.79
N THR A 616 -24.30 42.06 -8.51
CA THR A 616 -25.38 41.67 -7.60
C THR A 616 -26.37 42.83 -7.37
N SER A 617 -25.88 44.04 -7.15
CA SER A 617 -26.71 45.24 -7.01
C SER A 617 -27.47 45.56 -8.30
N LEU A 618 -26.83 45.40 -9.46
CA LEU A 618 -27.49 45.53 -10.77
C LEU A 618 -28.64 44.51 -10.89
N LEU A 619 -28.38 43.24 -10.56
CA LEU A 619 -29.37 42.17 -10.62
C LEU A 619 -30.58 42.47 -9.72
N LEU A 620 -30.33 42.78 -8.44
CA LEU A 620 -31.40 43.10 -7.49
C LEU A 620 -32.16 44.38 -7.87
N GLY A 621 -31.46 45.39 -8.38
CA GLY A 621 -32.07 46.65 -8.83
C GLY A 621 -33.01 46.44 -10.02
N VAL A 622 -32.56 45.72 -11.05
CA VAL A 622 -33.37 45.43 -12.24
C VAL A 622 -34.58 44.57 -11.87
N PHE A 623 -34.41 43.48 -11.13
CA PHE A 623 -35.55 42.63 -10.75
C PHE A 623 -36.49 43.30 -9.74
N GLY A 624 -35.98 44.12 -8.82
CA GLY A 624 -36.82 44.89 -7.91
C GLY A 624 -37.69 45.90 -8.66
N PHE A 625 -37.10 46.66 -9.58
CA PHE A 625 -37.83 47.65 -10.36
C PHE A 625 -38.84 47.02 -11.34
N PHE A 626 -38.40 46.07 -12.17
CA PHE A 626 -39.29 45.46 -13.17
C PHE A 626 -40.27 44.46 -12.55
N GLY A 627 -39.90 43.77 -11.48
CA GLY A 627 -40.83 42.93 -10.72
C GLY A 627 -41.97 43.75 -10.13
N LEU A 628 -41.67 44.87 -9.47
CA LEU A 628 -42.69 45.79 -8.95
C LEU A 628 -43.53 46.38 -10.10
N HIS A 629 -42.89 46.80 -11.19
CA HIS A 629 -43.58 47.31 -12.37
C HIS A 629 -44.58 46.30 -12.95
N THR A 630 -44.17 45.05 -13.14
CA THR A 630 -45.04 43.97 -13.63
C THR A 630 -46.17 43.68 -12.65
N LEU A 631 -45.92 43.63 -11.34
CA LEU A 631 -46.95 43.43 -10.33
C LEU A 631 -48.01 44.54 -10.34
N LEU A 632 -47.59 45.80 -10.53
CA LEU A 632 -48.50 46.94 -10.65
C LEU A 632 -49.31 46.93 -11.95
N TRP A 633 -48.79 46.32 -13.02
CA TRP A 633 -49.49 46.23 -14.31
C TRP A 633 -50.64 45.21 -14.28
N ILE A 634 -50.46 44.06 -13.61
CA ILE A 634 -51.42 42.93 -13.66
C ILE A 634 -52.89 43.32 -13.39
N PRO A 635 -53.24 44.06 -12.32
CA PRO A 635 -54.64 44.38 -12.01
C PRO A 635 -55.34 45.14 -13.14
N ARG A 636 -54.66 46.16 -13.70
CA ARG A 636 -55.19 46.96 -14.82
C ARG A 636 -55.31 46.14 -16.09
N SER A 637 -54.33 45.29 -16.37
CA SER A 637 -54.33 44.42 -17.55
C SER A 637 -55.50 43.42 -17.53
N ILE A 638 -55.83 42.84 -16.37
CA ILE A 638 -57.00 41.94 -16.24
C ILE A 638 -58.30 42.68 -16.56
N VAL A 639 -58.46 43.92 -16.09
CA VAL A 639 -59.65 44.73 -16.35
C VAL A 639 -59.78 45.05 -17.84
N GLU A 640 -58.70 45.46 -18.50
CA GLU A 640 -58.70 45.72 -19.94
C GLU A 640 -58.93 44.45 -20.77
N ALA A 641 -58.37 43.30 -20.36
CA ALA A 641 -58.63 42.02 -21.01
C ALA A 641 -60.11 41.61 -20.93
N ARG A 642 -60.78 41.86 -19.79
CA ARG A 642 -62.22 41.62 -19.63
C ARG A 642 -63.06 42.54 -20.52
N LYS A 643 -62.64 43.80 -20.72
CA LYS A 643 -63.29 44.72 -21.67
C LYS A 643 -63.12 44.23 -23.11
N LYS A 644 -61.91 43.81 -23.48
CA LYS A 644 -61.60 43.28 -24.83
C LYS A 644 -62.41 42.02 -25.17
N LYS A 645 -62.60 41.09 -24.22
CA LYS A 645 -63.44 39.89 -24.42
C LYS A 645 -64.93 40.19 -24.68
N LYS A 646 -65.44 41.36 -24.26
CA LYS A 646 -66.83 41.77 -24.53
C LYS A 646 -67.06 42.24 -25.97
N HIS A 647 -66.00 42.61 -26.70
CA HIS A 647 -66.08 42.96 -28.11
C HIS A 647 -65.79 41.71 -28.97
N LEU A 648 -66.85 41.09 -29.50
CA LEU A 648 -66.76 39.97 -30.44
C LEU A 648 -66.04 40.43 -31.73
N LYS A 649 -65.06 39.65 -32.19
CA LYS A 649 -64.37 39.90 -33.47
C LYS A 649 -65.36 39.73 -34.62
N PRO A 650 -65.45 40.68 -35.57
CA PRO A 650 -66.33 40.52 -36.73
C PRO A 650 -65.84 39.38 -37.63
N LEU A 651 -66.76 38.58 -38.17
CA LEU A 651 -66.48 37.60 -39.22
C LEU A 651 -66.41 38.31 -40.59
N GLY A 652 -65.22 38.37 -41.21
CA GLY A 652 -64.99 38.97 -42.55
C GLY A 652 -63.50 39.19 -42.88
N GLU A 653 -63.18 39.73 -44.08
CA GLU A 653 -61.81 40.10 -44.50
C GLU A 653 -61.18 41.12 -43.53
N LEU A 654 -60.26 40.66 -42.67
CA LEU A 654 -59.57 41.52 -41.71
C LEU A 654 -58.44 42.33 -42.38
N LYS A 655 -58.40 43.63 -42.10
CA LYS A 655 -57.30 44.53 -42.49
C LYS A 655 -56.15 44.39 -41.50
N TYR A 656 -54.93 44.15 -41.98
CA TYR A 656 -53.74 44.02 -41.15
C TYR A 656 -52.73 45.14 -41.42
N VAL A 657 -52.03 45.62 -40.38
CA VAL A 657 -50.88 46.52 -40.50
C VAL A 657 -49.59 45.69 -40.46
N ARG A 658 -48.69 45.89 -41.43
CA ARG A 658 -47.37 45.23 -41.46
C ARG A 658 -46.41 45.85 -40.45
N ARG A 659 -46.22 45.21 -39.29
CA ARG A 659 -45.33 45.69 -38.21
C ARG A 659 -43.86 45.27 -38.41
N PHE A 660 -43.60 44.03 -38.85
CA PHE A 660 -42.24 43.47 -38.98
C PHE A 660 -41.94 42.93 -40.38
N THR A 661 -40.74 43.17 -40.87
CA THR A 661 -40.24 42.68 -42.17
C THR A 661 -39.84 41.20 -42.12
N LYS A 662 -39.71 40.52 -43.27
CA LYS A 662 -39.21 39.13 -43.32
C LYS A 662 -37.84 38.97 -42.65
N SER A 663 -36.90 39.90 -42.91
CA SER A 663 -35.56 39.88 -42.34
C SER A 663 -35.59 39.92 -40.81
N GLN A 664 -36.36 40.85 -40.23
CA GLN A 664 -36.46 41.00 -38.77
C GLN A 664 -37.02 39.74 -38.09
N ARG A 665 -37.99 39.08 -38.73
CA ARG A 665 -38.58 37.83 -38.20
C ARG A 665 -37.60 36.67 -38.23
N ILE A 666 -36.85 36.52 -39.32
CA ILE A 666 -35.80 35.48 -39.43
C ILE A 666 -34.71 35.74 -38.39
N THR A 667 -34.25 36.99 -38.24
CA THR A 667 -33.31 37.37 -37.19
C THR A 667 -33.83 37.00 -35.80
N HIS A 668 -35.11 37.27 -35.51
CA HIS A 668 -35.71 36.91 -34.23
C HIS A 668 -35.74 35.39 -33.99
N ILE A 669 -36.00 34.57 -35.02
CA ILE A 669 -35.92 33.11 -34.90
C ILE A 669 -34.49 32.68 -34.53
N PHE A 670 -33.47 33.25 -35.17
CA PHE A 670 -32.07 32.98 -34.78
C PHE A 670 -31.76 33.43 -33.36
N VAL A 671 -32.29 34.57 -32.91
CA VAL A 671 -32.17 35.03 -31.51
C VAL A 671 -32.78 34.00 -30.57
N ILE A 672 -34.02 33.55 -30.81
CA ILE A 672 -34.70 32.56 -29.95
C ILE A 672 -33.86 31.26 -29.85
N LEU A 673 -33.46 30.70 -30.99
CA LEU A 673 -32.77 29.42 -31.03
C LEU A 673 -31.39 29.50 -30.35
N SER A 674 -30.60 30.52 -30.69
CA SER A 674 -29.28 30.72 -30.09
C SER A 674 -29.36 31.04 -28.61
N PHE A 675 -30.26 31.92 -28.19
CA PHE A 675 -30.43 32.31 -26.78
C PHE A 675 -30.84 31.11 -25.93
N LEU A 676 -31.80 30.30 -26.38
CA LEU A 676 -32.22 29.12 -25.62
C LEU A 676 -31.07 28.11 -25.48
N SER A 677 -30.30 27.87 -26.54
CA SER A 677 -29.12 26.99 -26.48
C SER A 677 -28.05 27.54 -25.52
N LEU A 678 -27.78 28.84 -25.55
CA LEU A 678 -26.84 29.50 -24.63
C LEU A 678 -27.33 29.44 -23.17
N ALA A 679 -28.63 29.68 -22.95
CA ALA A 679 -29.25 29.64 -21.62
C ALA A 679 -29.18 28.23 -21.02
N LEU A 680 -29.57 27.19 -21.77
CA LEU A 680 -29.54 25.80 -21.31
C LEU A 680 -28.12 25.35 -20.98
N THR A 681 -27.17 25.58 -21.87
CA THR A 681 -25.78 25.17 -21.67
C THR A 681 -25.07 25.99 -20.59
N GLY A 682 -25.36 27.29 -20.48
CA GLY A 682 -24.78 28.18 -19.47
C GLY A 682 -25.34 27.93 -18.07
N MET A 683 -26.65 27.78 -17.90
CA MET A 683 -27.27 27.52 -16.59
C MET A 683 -26.92 26.13 -16.07
N MET A 684 -26.78 25.14 -16.96
CA MET A 684 -26.23 23.83 -16.61
C MET A 684 -24.84 23.96 -15.94
N LEU A 685 -23.97 24.82 -16.48
CA LEU A 685 -22.64 25.04 -15.89
C LEU A 685 -22.69 25.88 -14.61
N LYS A 686 -23.52 26.94 -14.56
CA LYS A 686 -23.66 27.80 -13.38
C LYS A 686 -24.11 27.02 -12.14
N PHE A 687 -25.06 26.10 -12.32
CA PHE A 687 -25.63 25.27 -11.25
C PHE A 687 -25.12 23.82 -11.28
N ALA A 688 -23.84 23.62 -11.57
CA ALA A 688 -23.21 22.31 -11.74
C ALA A 688 -23.41 21.34 -10.57
N HIS A 689 -23.58 21.85 -9.34
CA HIS A 689 -23.82 21.06 -8.13
C HIS A 689 -25.23 20.46 -8.06
N MET A 690 -26.18 20.96 -8.86
CA MET A 690 -27.58 20.54 -8.82
C MET A 690 -27.82 19.26 -9.62
N GLY A 691 -28.66 18.37 -9.08
CA GLY A 691 -28.99 17.10 -9.74
C GLY A 691 -29.59 17.26 -11.15
N TRP A 692 -30.40 18.30 -11.37
CA TRP A 692 -30.98 18.58 -12.70
C TRP A 692 -29.92 18.98 -13.73
N ALA A 693 -28.87 19.69 -13.32
CA ALA A 693 -27.79 20.11 -14.21
C ALA A 693 -26.95 18.91 -14.64
N ASN A 694 -26.69 17.97 -13.74
CA ASN A 694 -26.03 16.70 -14.05
C ASN A 694 -26.85 15.84 -15.03
N SER A 695 -28.17 15.73 -14.80
CA SER A 695 -29.09 15.04 -15.72
C SER A 695 -29.13 15.68 -17.10
N LEU A 696 -29.16 17.02 -17.17
CA LEU A 696 -29.13 17.75 -18.42
C LEU A 696 -27.78 17.57 -19.15
N ALA A 697 -26.66 17.61 -18.43
CA ALA A 697 -25.35 17.35 -18.99
C ALA A 697 -25.28 15.96 -19.62
N LYS A 698 -25.80 14.92 -18.95
CA LYS A 698 -25.88 13.56 -19.51
C LYS A 698 -26.75 13.49 -20.76
N LEU A 699 -27.91 14.17 -20.76
CA LEU A 699 -28.82 14.19 -21.90
C LEU A 699 -28.18 14.84 -23.15
N ILE A 700 -27.41 15.92 -22.96
CA ILE A 700 -26.72 16.63 -24.05
C ILE A 700 -25.49 15.84 -24.56
N GLY A 701 -25.01 14.85 -23.80
CA GLY A 701 -23.81 14.06 -24.12
C GLY A 701 -22.53 14.57 -23.47
N GLY A 702 -22.66 15.33 -22.37
CA GLY A 702 -21.58 15.75 -21.48
C GLY A 702 -21.18 17.22 -21.63
N VAL A 703 -20.33 17.67 -20.71
CA VAL A 703 -19.86 19.08 -20.62
C VAL A 703 -19.15 19.53 -21.89
N HIS A 704 -18.37 18.64 -22.51
CA HIS A 704 -17.62 18.95 -23.73
C HIS A 704 -18.57 19.29 -24.90
N ILE A 705 -19.61 18.47 -25.12
CA ILE A 705 -20.60 18.69 -26.18
C ILE A 705 -21.42 19.95 -25.87
N ALA A 706 -21.84 20.13 -24.62
CA ALA A 706 -22.55 21.34 -24.19
C ALA A 706 -21.72 22.62 -24.44
N GLY A 707 -20.40 22.59 -24.18
CA GLY A 707 -19.50 23.69 -24.49
C GLY A 707 -19.36 23.97 -25.99
N ASN A 708 -19.43 22.95 -26.85
CA ASN A 708 -19.43 23.13 -28.31
C ASN A 708 -20.73 23.73 -28.81
N ILE A 709 -21.88 23.27 -28.29
CA ILE A 709 -23.19 23.86 -28.57
C ILE A 709 -23.23 25.32 -28.13
N HIS A 710 -22.71 25.63 -26.93
CA HIS A 710 -22.62 26.99 -26.42
C HIS A 710 -21.84 27.91 -27.37
N ARG A 711 -20.67 27.47 -27.81
CA ARG A 711 -19.81 28.22 -28.75
C ARG A 711 -20.44 28.39 -30.13
N PHE A 712 -21.09 27.36 -30.65
CA PHE A 712 -21.82 27.43 -31.92
C PHE A 712 -22.98 28.45 -31.84
N ALA A 713 -23.77 28.40 -30.76
CA ALA A 713 -24.83 29.36 -30.52
C ALA A 713 -24.29 30.79 -30.33
N ALA A 714 -23.12 30.96 -29.71
CA ALA A 714 -22.44 32.25 -29.60
C ALA A 714 -22.03 32.82 -30.96
N ILE A 715 -21.55 31.98 -31.89
CA ILE A 715 -21.23 32.41 -33.27
C ILE A 715 -22.49 32.93 -33.99
N ILE A 716 -23.62 32.23 -33.85
CA ILE A 716 -24.92 32.70 -34.39
C ILE A 716 -25.26 34.07 -33.79
N THR A 717 -25.05 34.25 -32.48
CA THR A 717 -25.26 35.51 -31.77
C THR A 717 -24.40 36.65 -32.30
N PHE A 718 -23.09 36.45 -32.44
CA PHE A 718 -22.22 37.46 -33.05
C PHE A 718 -22.60 37.75 -34.51
N GLY A 719 -23.03 36.73 -35.26
CA GLY A 719 -23.48 36.86 -36.63
C GLY A 719 -24.70 37.77 -36.77
N TYR A 720 -25.78 37.51 -36.03
CA TYR A 720 -26.96 38.36 -36.11
C TYR A 720 -26.73 39.74 -35.50
N PHE A 721 -25.89 39.86 -34.46
CA PHE A 721 -25.57 41.16 -33.85
C PHE A 721 -24.81 42.04 -34.85
N THR A 722 -23.81 41.48 -35.53
CA THR A 722 -23.06 42.17 -36.59
C THR A 722 -23.98 42.56 -37.75
N PHE A 723 -24.84 41.64 -38.19
CA PHE A 723 -25.84 41.92 -39.23
C PHE A 723 -26.77 43.06 -38.81
N HIS A 724 -27.23 43.08 -37.56
CA HIS A 724 -28.11 44.11 -37.03
C HIS A 724 -27.42 45.48 -36.98
N VAL A 725 -26.20 45.56 -36.45
CA VAL A 725 -25.39 46.79 -36.45
C VAL A 725 -25.17 47.31 -37.87
N PHE A 726 -24.81 46.42 -38.81
CA PHE A 726 -24.66 46.79 -40.22
C PHE A 726 -25.98 47.29 -40.82
N SER A 727 -27.11 46.67 -40.49
CA SER A 727 -28.43 47.09 -40.98
C SER A 727 -28.81 48.49 -40.49
N LEU A 728 -28.45 48.85 -39.25
CA LEU A 728 -28.66 50.18 -38.68
C LEU A 728 -27.78 51.23 -39.37
N LEU A 729 -26.51 50.90 -39.62
CA LEU A 729 -25.59 51.77 -40.36
C LEU A 729 -26.06 52.01 -41.80
N LYS A 730 -26.56 50.97 -42.47
CA LYS A 730 -27.17 51.07 -43.80
C LYS A 730 -28.42 51.93 -43.76
N LEU A 731 -29.32 51.72 -42.79
CA LEU A 731 -30.55 52.50 -42.64
C LEU A 731 -30.25 54.00 -42.45
N LYS A 732 -29.30 54.32 -41.57
CA LYS A 732 -28.81 55.70 -41.37
C LYS A 732 -28.35 56.31 -42.70
N ARG A 733 -27.52 55.59 -43.46
CA ARG A 733 -26.99 56.05 -44.75
C ARG A 733 -28.09 56.26 -45.79
N THR A 734 -29.10 55.39 -45.84
CA THR A 734 -30.22 55.50 -46.79
C THR A 734 -31.21 56.62 -46.45
N GLN A 735 -31.39 56.95 -45.17
CA GLN A 735 -32.30 58.02 -44.74
C GLN A 735 -31.65 59.42 -44.75
N ASN A 736 -30.35 59.51 -45.04
CA ASN A 736 -29.54 60.73 -45.03
C ASN A 736 -29.74 61.63 -43.78
N LYS A 737 -30.03 61.02 -42.64
CA LYS A 737 -30.24 61.72 -41.36
C LYS A 737 -28.92 61.95 -40.64
N GLY A 738 -28.75 63.12 -40.05
CA GLY A 738 -27.67 63.40 -39.10
C GLY A 738 -27.69 62.41 -37.92
N PHE A 739 -26.54 62.11 -37.34
CA PHE A 739 -26.40 61.08 -36.29
C PHE A 739 -27.29 61.37 -35.07
N ALA A 740 -27.41 62.63 -34.65
CA ALA A 740 -28.28 63.04 -33.55
C ALA A 740 -29.78 62.83 -33.87
N SER A 741 -30.22 63.11 -35.10
CA SER A 741 -31.61 62.91 -35.53
C SER A 741 -31.96 61.41 -35.67
N PHE A 742 -30.99 60.59 -36.08
CA PHE A 742 -31.16 59.14 -36.18
C PHE A 742 -31.21 58.45 -34.80
N ILE A 743 -30.49 58.98 -33.80
CA ILE A 743 -30.44 58.42 -32.45
C ILE A 743 -31.58 58.95 -31.58
N PHE A 744 -31.89 60.25 -31.60
CA PHE A 744 -32.85 60.86 -30.66
C PHE A 744 -34.21 61.23 -31.30
N GLY A 745 -34.47 60.80 -32.53
CA GLY A 745 -35.76 61.01 -33.19
C GLY A 745 -36.94 60.33 -32.47
N SER A 746 -38.16 60.75 -32.81
CA SER A 746 -39.40 60.26 -32.20
C SER A 746 -39.68 58.77 -32.45
N ASN A 747 -39.26 58.24 -33.61
CA ASN A 747 -39.47 56.84 -34.02
C ASN A 747 -38.22 55.96 -33.84
N THR A 748 -37.32 56.33 -32.94
CA THR A 748 -36.08 55.60 -32.67
C THR A 748 -36.25 54.57 -31.55
N LEU A 749 -35.34 53.60 -31.48
CA LEU A 749 -35.26 52.60 -30.41
C LEU A 749 -34.48 53.11 -29.17
N MET A 750 -34.00 54.35 -29.20
CA MET A 750 -33.29 54.96 -28.08
C MET A 750 -34.25 55.72 -27.16
N PHE A 751 -33.83 55.88 -25.91
CA PHE A 751 -34.56 56.65 -24.91
C PHE A 751 -34.52 58.15 -25.23
N ASN A 752 -35.66 58.80 -25.08
CA ASN A 752 -35.86 60.22 -25.26
C ASN A 752 -36.81 60.79 -24.18
N LYS A 753 -37.01 62.12 -24.17
CA LYS A 753 -37.84 62.80 -23.14
C LYS A 753 -39.30 62.34 -23.13
N GLN A 754 -39.83 61.81 -24.25
CA GLN A 754 -41.19 61.27 -24.30
C GLN A 754 -41.31 59.99 -23.46
N ASP A 755 -40.28 59.14 -23.43
CA ASP A 755 -40.31 57.89 -22.70
C ASP A 755 -40.48 58.10 -21.19
N VAL A 756 -39.88 59.17 -20.63
CA VAL A 756 -40.05 59.54 -19.22
C VAL A 756 -41.49 60.01 -18.95
N LYS A 757 -42.08 60.79 -19.86
CA LYS A 757 -43.48 61.22 -19.75
C LYS A 757 -44.43 60.03 -19.83
N ASP A 758 -44.18 59.12 -20.78
CA ASP A 758 -44.95 57.90 -20.96
C ASP A 758 -44.83 57.01 -19.72
N PHE A 759 -43.63 56.84 -19.15
CA PHE A 759 -43.42 56.08 -17.91
C PHE A 759 -44.23 56.64 -16.73
N ILE A 760 -44.13 57.95 -16.45
CA ILE A 760 -44.88 58.59 -15.35
C ILE A 760 -46.40 58.43 -15.57
N ALA A 761 -46.87 58.61 -16.81
CA ALA A 761 -48.27 58.43 -17.16
C ALA A 761 -48.72 56.97 -16.99
N THR A 762 -47.87 56.00 -17.35
CA THR A 762 -48.13 54.57 -17.13
C THR A 762 -48.20 54.23 -15.65
N VAL A 763 -47.32 54.76 -14.81
CA VAL A 763 -47.36 54.55 -13.35
C VAL A 763 -48.65 55.13 -12.75
N LYS A 764 -49.06 56.33 -13.17
CA LYS A 764 -50.36 56.90 -12.77
C LYS A 764 -51.53 56.02 -13.21
N TRP A 765 -51.47 55.48 -14.43
CA TRP A 765 -52.48 54.56 -14.95
C TRP A 765 -52.56 53.26 -14.13
N PHE A 766 -51.41 52.66 -13.79
CA PHE A 766 -51.34 51.48 -12.91
C PHE A 766 -51.98 51.72 -11.55
N LEU A 767 -51.73 52.88 -10.93
CA LEU A 767 -52.27 53.29 -9.63
C LEU A 767 -53.70 53.86 -9.69
N TRP A 768 -54.37 53.78 -10.84
CA TRP A 768 -55.72 54.32 -11.05
C TRP A 768 -55.87 55.84 -10.99
N LEU A 769 -54.76 56.58 -11.09
CA LEU A 769 -54.70 58.04 -11.02
C LEU A 769 -54.71 58.73 -12.39
N GLY A 770 -54.90 58.00 -13.49
CA GLY A 770 -54.89 58.57 -14.84
C GLY A 770 -55.36 57.61 -15.94
N GLU A 771 -55.53 58.15 -17.14
CA GLU A 771 -55.89 57.40 -18.35
C GLU A 771 -54.70 56.64 -18.96
N ARG A 772 -54.99 55.69 -19.85
CA ARG A 772 -53.95 54.91 -20.54
C ARG A 772 -53.14 55.84 -21.45
N PRO A 773 -51.79 55.84 -21.38
CA PRO A 773 -50.97 56.73 -22.20
C PRO A 773 -51.13 56.46 -23.71
N LYS A 774 -51.08 57.53 -24.51
CA LYS A 774 -51.07 57.45 -25.97
C LYS A 774 -49.69 57.03 -26.49
N TYR A 775 -49.41 55.73 -26.47
CA TYR A 775 -48.11 55.20 -26.90
C TYR A 775 -47.85 55.41 -28.40
N GLY A 776 -46.59 55.70 -28.73
CA GLY A 776 -46.06 55.74 -30.10
C GLY A 776 -45.59 54.38 -30.60
N ARG A 777 -44.81 54.38 -31.69
CA ARG A 777 -44.32 53.15 -32.36
C ARG A 777 -43.64 52.16 -31.43
N TRP A 778 -42.80 52.69 -30.53
CA TRP A 778 -42.09 51.93 -29.51
C TRP A 778 -42.46 52.48 -28.14
N THR A 779 -42.85 51.61 -27.21
CA THR A 779 -43.04 51.99 -25.81
C THR A 779 -41.71 52.03 -25.10
N TYR A 780 -41.65 52.70 -23.94
CA TYR A 780 -40.42 52.77 -23.16
C TYR A 780 -39.93 51.39 -22.70
N TRP A 781 -40.83 50.44 -22.42
CA TRP A 781 -40.44 49.08 -22.03
C TRP A 781 -39.98 48.23 -23.23
N GLU A 782 -40.54 48.41 -24.43
CA GLU A 782 -40.03 47.76 -25.64
C GLU A 782 -38.62 48.27 -25.99
N LYS A 783 -38.37 49.56 -25.80
CA LYS A 783 -37.03 50.14 -25.93
C LYS A 783 -36.08 49.59 -24.88
N PHE A 784 -36.54 49.43 -23.64
CA PHE A 784 -35.75 48.81 -22.59
C PHE A 784 -35.40 47.36 -22.92
N ASP A 785 -36.38 46.53 -23.31
CA ASP A 785 -36.15 45.14 -23.73
C ASP A 785 -35.11 45.07 -24.86
N TYR A 786 -35.23 45.94 -25.86
CA TYR A 786 -34.27 46.03 -26.96
C TYR A 786 -32.86 46.43 -26.47
N MET A 787 -32.75 47.47 -25.65
CA MET A 787 -31.46 47.96 -25.16
C MET A 787 -30.80 47.01 -24.16
N ALA A 788 -31.60 46.33 -23.33
CA ALA A 788 -31.12 45.31 -22.41
C ALA A 788 -30.47 44.15 -23.17
N VAL A 789 -31.10 43.66 -24.23
CA VAL A 789 -30.49 42.62 -25.08
C VAL A 789 -29.31 43.17 -25.89
N PHE A 790 -29.42 44.37 -26.46
CA PHE A 790 -28.35 44.96 -27.28
C PHE A 790 -27.05 45.16 -26.50
N TRP A 791 -27.13 45.76 -25.30
CA TRP A 791 -25.98 45.91 -24.42
C TRP A 791 -25.58 44.59 -23.75
N GLY A 792 -26.56 43.77 -23.35
CA GLY A 792 -26.31 42.46 -22.76
C GLY A 792 -25.47 41.59 -23.68
N VAL A 793 -25.80 41.52 -24.98
CA VAL A 793 -25.00 40.79 -26.00
C VAL A 793 -23.57 41.34 -26.10
N ALA A 794 -23.37 42.66 -26.00
CA ALA A 794 -22.03 43.24 -26.02
C ALA A 794 -21.21 42.85 -24.77
N VAL A 795 -21.81 42.94 -23.58
CA VAL A 795 -21.14 42.65 -22.30
C VAL A 795 -20.87 41.15 -22.14
N ILE A 796 -21.88 40.31 -22.35
CA ILE A 796 -21.75 38.84 -22.29
C ILE A 796 -20.86 38.32 -23.42
N GLY A 797 -20.93 38.94 -24.61
CA GLY A 797 -20.10 38.59 -25.76
C GLY A 797 -18.63 38.87 -25.51
N PHE A 798 -18.30 40.06 -25.02
CA PHE A 798 -16.91 40.42 -24.74
C PHE A 798 -16.32 39.59 -23.58
N SER A 799 -17.05 39.45 -22.47
CA SER A 799 -16.63 38.58 -21.37
C SER A 799 -16.51 37.12 -21.80
N GLY A 800 -17.40 36.65 -22.69
CA GLY A 800 -17.35 35.31 -23.27
C GLY A 800 -16.13 35.08 -24.16
N LEU A 801 -15.70 36.08 -24.93
CA LEU A 801 -14.47 36.00 -25.73
C LEU A 801 -13.22 35.88 -24.86
N ILE A 802 -13.17 36.59 -23.73
CA ILE A 802 -12.08 36.45 -22.75
C ILE A 802 -12.03 35.02 -22.21
N LEU A 803 -13.19 34.42 -21.90
CA LEU A 803 -13.28 33.05 -21.39
C LEU A 803 -13.04 31.97 -22.46
N TRP A 804 -13.35 32.26 -23.73
CA TRP A 804 -13.10 31.34 -24.84
C TRP A 804 -11.61 31.33 -25.23
N PHE A 805 -10.96 32.50 -25.25
CA PHE A 805 -9.55 32.63 -25.65
C PHE A 805 -8.68 33.23 -24.53
N PRO A 806 -8.64 32.63 -23.33
CA PRO A 806 -7.99 33.24 -22.17
C PRO A 806 -6.46 33.36 -22.35
N GLU A 807 -5.83 32.41 -23.04
CA GLU A 807 -4.39 32.44 -23.36
C GLU A 807 -4.00 33.62 -24.29
N PHE A 808 -4.92 34.05 -25.15
CA PHE A 808 -4.72 35.21 -26.03
C PHE A 808 -4.91 36.52 -25.26
N PHE A 809 -6.06 36.68 -24.58
CA PHE A 809 -6.38 37.92 -23.87
C PHE A 809 -5.42 38.22 -22.72
N THR A 810 -4.89 37.19 -22.05
CA THR A 810 -3.91 37.36 -20.97
C THR A 810 -2.53 37.81 -21.44
N LYS A 811 -2.24 37.86 -22.74
CA LYS A 811 -1.05 38.55 -23.24
C LYS A 811 -1.13 40.06 -22.95
N LEU A 812 -2.35 40.60 -23.05
CA LEU A 812 -2.66 42.02 -22.85
C LEU A 812 -3.13 42.30 -21.41
N LEU A 813 -4.07 41.49 -20.91
CA LEU A 813 -4.73 41.65 -19.61
C LEU A 813 -4.07 40.80 -18.51
N PRO A 814 -4.17 41.19 -17.24
CA PRO A 814 -3.72 40.36 -16.12
C PRO A 814 -4.63 39.14 -15.93
N GLY A 815 -4.12 38.05 -15.33
CA GLY A 815 -4.86 36.80 -15.16
C GLY A 815 -6.16 36.91 -14.35
N TRP A 816 -6.21 37.79 -13.34
CA TRP A 816 -7.43 38.05 -12.56
C TRP A 816 -8.58 38.62 -13.41
N ALA A 817 -8.30 39.16 -14.61
CA ALA A 817 -9.33 39.61 -15.54
C ALA A 817 -10.21 38.44 -16.03
N ILE A 818 -9.69 37.21 -16.04
CA ILE A 818 -10.47 36.00 -16.32
C ILE A 818 -11.53 35.79 -15.21
N ASN A 819 -11.15 35.95 -13.94
CA ASN A 819 -12.09 35.86 -12.82
C ASN A 819 -13.21 36.92 -12.93
N VAL A 820 -12.85 38.16 -13.29
CA VAL A 820 -13.83 39.25 -13.51
C VAL A 820 -14.76 38.91 -14.68
N ALA A 821 -14.22 38.46 -15.81
CA ALA A 821 -15.01 38.04 -16.96
C ALA A 821 -15.98 36.90 -16.59
N GLN A 822 -15.54 35.94 -15.75
CA GLN A 822 -16.40 34.85 -15.28
C GLN A 822 -17.57 35.36 -14.44
N ILE A 823 -17.36 36.30 -13.51
CA ILE A 823 -18.43 36.91 -12.70
C ILE A 823 -19.42 37.63 -13.60
N ILE A 824 -18.93 38.56 -14.44
CA ILE A 824 -19.78 39.37 -15.34
C ILE A 824 -20.56 38.47 -16.27
N HIS A 825 -19.91 37.51 -16.94
CA HIS A 825 -20.56 36.61 -17.88
C HIS A 825 -21.63 35.75 -17.20
N SER A 826 -21.33 35.22 -16.01
CA SER A 826 -22.25 34.33 -15.29
C SER A 826 -23.47 35.06 -14.73
N ASP A 827 -23.29 36.27 -14.20
CA ASP A 827 -24.38 37.03 -13.58
C ASP A 827 -25.21 37.79 -14.61
N GLU A 828 -24.58 38.30 -15.68
CA GLU A 828 -25.29 38.85 -16.83
C GLU A 828 -26.13 37.77 -17.53
N ALA A 829 -25.61 36.55 -17.66
CA ALA A 829 -26.39 35.43 -18.19
C ALA A 829 -27.62 35.12 -17.32
N LEU A 830 -27.45 35.13 -16.00
CA LEU A 830 -28.57 34.90 -15.06
C LEU A 830 -29.61 36.01 -15.19
N LEU A 831 -29.17 37.26 -15.23
CA LEU A 831 -30.01 38.43 -15.45
C LEU A 831 -30.80 38.30 -16.77
N ALA A 832 -30.11 38.03 -17.88
CA ALA A 832 -30.72 37.91 -19.20
C ALA A 832 -31.75 36.77 -19.26
N VAL A 833 -31.42 35.58 -18.73
CA VAL A 833 -32.31 34.41 -18.73
C VAL A 833 -33.58 34.68 -17.93
N ILE A 834 -33.46 35.16 -16.70
CA ILE A 834 -34.64 35.43 -15.86
C ILE A 834 -35.42 36.59 -16.46
N PHE A 835 -34.78 37.69 -16.87
CA PHE A 835 -35.48 38.85 -17.44
C PHE A 835 -36.26 38.50 -18.71
N ILE A 836 -35.66 37.72 -19.62
CA ILE A 836 -36.33 37.33 -20.87
C ILE A 836 -37.52 36.40 -20.59
N PHE A 837 -37.34 35.38 -19.74
CA PHE A 837 -38.41 34.40 -19.48
C PHE A 837 -39.47 34.86 -18.49
N THR A 838 -39.25 35.95 -17.76
CA THR A 838 -40.24 36.54 -16.84
C THR A 838 -40.83 37.82 -17.41
N ILE A 839 -40.04 38.89 -17.52
CA ILE A 839 -40.51 40.23 -17.87
C ILE A 839 -40.83 40.34 -19.37
N HIS A 840 -39.91 39.93 -20.25
CA HIS A 840 -40.16 40.02 -21.69
C HIS A 840 -41.33 39.13 -22.13
N PHE A 841 -41.37 37.87 -21.65
CA PHE A 841 -42.49 36.96 -21.92
C PHE A 841 -43.79 37.43 -21.29
N PHE A 842 -43.76 38.10 -20.14
CA PHE A 842 -44.95 38.78 -19.62
C PHE A 842 -45.43 39.89 -20.53
N ASN A 843 -44.54 40.81 -20.92
CA ASN A 843 -44.85 41.98 -21.76
C ASN A 843 -45.46 41.59 -23.12
N THR A 844 -45.13 40.41 -23.62
CA THR A 844 -45.48 39.96 -24.98
C THR A 844 -46.52 38.83 -25.00
N HIS A 845 -46.40 37.82 -24.15
CA HIS A 845 -47.18 36.58 -24.26
C HIS A 845 -48.11 36.32 -23.08
N LEU A 846 -47.69 36.61 -21.85
CA LEU A 846 -48.46 36.29 -20.64
C LEU A 846 -49.33 37.44 -20.14
N ARG A 847 -49.24 38.64 -20.73
CA ARG A 847 -50.16 39.73 -20.40
C ARG A 847 -51.61 39.32 -20.69
N PRO A 848 -52.55 39.52 -19.75
CA PRO A 848 -53.96 39.18 -19.93
C PRO A 848 -54.60 39.63 -21.25
N GLU A 849 -54.18 40.75 -21.85
CA GLU A 849 -54.78 41.24 -23.10
C GLU A 849 -54.27 40.53 -24.38
N ALA A 850 -53.15 39.82 -24.30
CA ALA A 850 -52.53 39.07 -25.40
C ALA A 850 -52.46 37.56 -25.13
N PHE A 851 -52.91 37.12 -23.96
CA PHE A 851 -52.96 35.70 -23.58
C PHE A 851 -53.82 34.90 -24.58
N PRO A 852 -53.38 33.73 -25.05
CA PRO A 852 -52.27 32.95 -24.50
C PRO A 852 -50.90 33.16 -25.16
N MET A 853 -50.82 33.86 -26.30
CA MET A 853 -49.55 34.23 -26.93
C MET A 853 -49.76 35.26 -28.06
N ASP A 854 -48.95 36.33 -28.06
CA ASP A 854 -48.81 37.24 -29.20
C ASP A 854 -48.07 36.58 -30.38
N THR A 855 -48.70 36.62 -31.57
CA THR A 855 -48.17 36.00 -32.80
C THR A 855 -47.54 37.01 -33.77
N VAL A 856 -47.57 38.31 -33.45
CA VAL A 856 -47.19 39.39 -34.37
C VAL A 856 -45.73 39.29 -34.84
N ILE A 857 -44.80 38.83 -33.99
CA ILE A 857 -43.40 38.67 -34.38
C ILE A 857 -43.19 37.51 -35.38
N PHE A 858 -44.04 36.49 -35.37
CA PHE A 858 -43.94 35.36 -36.30
C PHE A 858 -44.70 35.64 -37.60
N THR A 859 -45.90 36.21 -37.50
CA THR A 859 -46.74 36.55 -38.65
C THR A 859 -46.26 37.83 -39.36
N GLY A 860 -45.68 38.79 -38.62
CA GLY A 860 -45.27 40.12 -39.07
C GLY A 860 -46.40 41.15 -39.16
N HIS A 861 -47.62 40.77 -38.79
CA HIS A 861 -48.85 41.51 -39.06
C HIS A 861 -49.72 41.58 -37.80
N VAL A 862 -50.41 42.70 -37.62
CA VAL A 862 -51.33 42.94 -36.49
C VAL A 862 -52.65 43.51 -37.02
N GLU A 863 -53.77 43.21 -36.37
CA GLU A 863 -55.09 43.67 -36.80
C GLU A 863 -55.20 45.20 -36.70
N ALA A 864 -55.78 45.87 -37.70
CA ALA A 864 -55.75 47.33 -37.80
C ALA A 864 -56.43 48.05 -36.62
N GLU A 865 -57.60 47.58 -36.17
CA GLU A 865 -58.32 48.15 -35.02
C GLU A 865 -57.58 47.91 -33.69
N GLU A 866 -56.94 46.74 -33.55
CA GLU A 866 -56.07 46.45 -32.41
C GLU A 866 -54.85 47.38 -32.40
N TYR A 867 -54.25 47.64 -33.57
CA TYR A 867 -53.14 48.57 -33.69
C TYR A 867 -53.50 50.00 -33.32
N LYS A 868 -54.66 50.48 -33.79
CA LYS A 868 -55.17 51.82 -33.48
C LYS A 868 -55.36 52.02 -31.98
N THR A 869 -55.85 50.98 -31.30
CA THR A 869 -56.06 51.01 -29.84
C THR A 869 -54.75 50.94 -29.06
N ASP A 870 -53.81 50.09 -29.48
CA ASP A 870 -52.55 49.89 -28.75
C ASP A 870 -51.49 50.98 -29.05
N ARG A 871 -51.54 51.61 -30.24
CA ARG A 871 -50.56 52.59 -30.76
C ARG A 871 -51.23 53.85 -31.32
N PRO A 872 -52.03 54.57 -30.53
CA PRO A 872 -52.84 55.68 -31.03
C PRO A 872 -51.99 56.81 -31.61
N LYS A 873 -50.82 57.11 -31.02
CA LYS A 873 -49.97 58.21 -31.48
C LYS A 873 -49.29 57.91 -32.82
N GLU A 874 -48.85 56.67 -33.04
CA GLU A 874 -48.30 56.29 -34.34
C GLU A 874 -49.39 56.20 -35.41
N TRP A 875 -50.60 55.77 -35.06
CA TRP A 875 -51.74 55.79 -35.96
C TRP A 875 -52.02 57.22 -36.46
N GLU A 876 -52.13 58.19 -35.53
CA GLU A 876 -52.32 59.61 -35.86
C GLU A 876 -51.17 60.15 -36.74
N GLU A 877 -49.92 59.74 -36.51
CA GLU A 877 -48.76 60.13 -37.34
C GLU A 877 -48.78 59.49 -38.75
N MET A 878 -49.20 58.23 -38.88
CA MET A 878 -49.31 57.54 -40.16
C MET A 878 -50.45 58.08 -41.02
N GLU A 879 -51.56 58.46 -40.38
CA GLU A 879 -52.70 59.13 -41.01
C GLU A 879 -52.30 60.51 -41.53
N LYS A 880 -51.59 61.31 -40.72
CA LYS A 880 -51.06 62.63 -41.12
C LYS A 880 -50.00 62.57 -42.22
N SER A 881 -49.22 61.49 -42.30
CA SER A 881 -48.13 61.33 -43.28
C SER A 881 -48.53 60.61 -44.57
N GLY A 882 -49.79 60.16 -44.70
CA GLY A 882 -50.27 59.44 -45.88
C GLY A 882 -49.67 58.05 -46.09
N ASN A 883 -48.96 57.49 -45.10
CA ASN A 883 -48.30 56.18 -45.22
C ASN A 883 -49.20 54.99 -44.84
N LEU A 884 -50.43 55.25 -44.41
CA LEU A 884 -51.36 54.24 -43.90
C LEU A 884 -51.72 53.20 -44.98
N GLU A 885 -52.00 53.64 -46.21
CA GLU A 885 -52.38 52.74 -47.32
C GLU A 885 -51.25 51.80 -47.76
N LYS A 886 -49.98 52.22 -47.64
CA LYS A 886 -48.81 51.40 -47.98
C LYS A 886 -48.54 50.28 -46.98
N LEU A 887 -49.09 50.40 -45.76
CA LEU A 887 -48.82 49.48 -44.65
C LEU A 887 -50.01 48.56 -44.33
N ILE A 888 -51.21 48.89 -44.80
CA ILE A 888 -52.39 48.03 -44.70
C ILE A 888 -52.32 46.95 -45.78
N VAL A 889 -52.30 45.69 -45.35
CA VAL A 889 -52.30 44.51 -46.22
C VAL A 889 -53.57 43.72 -45.93
N LYS A 890 -54.32 43.39 -46.97
CA LYS A 890 -55.38 42.37 -46.91
C LYS A 890 -54.71 41.00 -47.00
N LYS A 891 -54.82 40.20 -45.94
CA LYS A 891 -54.18 38.88 -45.89
C LYS A 891 -54.97 37.92 -45.03
N GLU A 892 -55.30 36.76 -45.57
CA GLU A 892 -55.83 35.65 -44.78
C GLU A 892 -54.67 34.85 -44.17
N ILE A 893 -54.63 34.78 -42.84
CA ILE A 893 -53.70 33.89 -42.13
C ILE A 893 -54.44 32.59 -41.86
N THR A 894 -54.03 31.50 -42.50
CA THR A 894 -54.64 30.18 -42.33
C THR A 894 -54.58 29.71 -40.87
N ALA A 895 -55.70 29.16 -40.37
CA ALA A 895 -55.80 28.68 -39.00
C ALA A 895 -54.75 27.60 -38.64
N SER A 896 -54.39 26.74 -39.60
CA SER A 896 -53.35 25.72 -39.45
C SER A 896 -51.97 26.33 -39.21
N TRP A 897 -51.63 27.42 -39.91
CA TRP A 897 -50.35 28.11 -39.74
C TRP A 897 -50.26 28.79 -38.36
N LEU A 898 -51.36 29.38 -37.88
CA LEU A 898 -51.44 29.93 -36.53
C LEU A 898 -51.27 28.86 -35.44
N LYS A 899 -51.83 27.65 -35.63
CA LYS A 899 -51.61 26.53 -34.70
C LYS A 899 -50.15 26.11 -34.63
N ILE A 900 -49.45 26.03 -35.76
CA ILE A 900 -48.02 25.68 -35.82
C ILE A 900 -47.17 26.73 -35.09
N ILE A 901 -47.40 28.03 -35.38
CA ILE A 901 -46.70 29.13 -34.70
C ILE A 901 -46.95 29.08 -33.19
N LYS A 902 -48.21 28.85 -32.79
CA LYS A 902 -48.55 28.75 -31.37
C LYS A 902 -47.85 27.57 -30.70
N PHE A 903 -47.88 26.40 -31.32
CA PHE A 903 -47.19 25.22 -30.82
C PHE A 903 -45.69 25.46 -30.67
N PHE A 904 -45.04 26.02 -31.70
CA PHE A 904 -43.63 26.39 -31.67
C PHE A 904 -43.33 27.35 -30.50
N GLY A 905 -44.03 28.48 -30.39
CA GLY A 905 -43.78 29.44 -29.31
C GLY A 905 -44.08 28.89 -27.91
N PHE A 906 -45.09 28.02 -27.75
CA PHE A 906 -45.36 27.36 -26.47
C PHE A 906 -44.22 26.45 -26.02
N ILE A 907 -43.52 25.78 -26.94
CA ILE A 907 -42.34 24.98 -26.59
C ILE A 907 -41.27 25.87 -25.94
N PHE A 908 -40.97 27.02 -26.53
CA PHE A 908 -39.99 27.97 -25.96
C PHE A 908 -40.46 28.56 -24.64
N LEU A 909 -41.74 28.93 -24.56
CA LEU A 909 -42.34 29.49 -23.36
C LEU A 909 -42.28 28.50 -22.19
N PHE A 910 -42.67 27.24 -22.44
CA PHE A 910 -42.64 26.19 -21.44
C PHE A 910 -41.20 25.84 -21.03
N THR A 911 -40.28 25.74 -21.99
CA THR A 911 -38.86 25.47 -21.68
C THR A 911 -38.25 26.59 -20.85
N GLY A 912 -38.51 27.85 -21.20
CA GLY A 912 -38.06 29.01 -20.44
C GLY A 912 -38.64 29.05 -19.03
N PHE A 913 -39.92 28.75 -18.87
CA PHE A 913 -40.58 28.71 -17.56
C PHE A 913 -40.03 27.60 -16.67
N ILE A 914 -39.83 26.39 -17.20
CA ILE A 914 -39.15 25.30 -16.49
C ILE A 914 -37.76 25.75 -16.03
N LEU A 915 -37.00 26.40 -16.92
CA LEU A 915 -35.66 26.86 -16.59
C LEU A 915 -35.67 27.87 -15.44
N VAL A 916 -36.61 28.83 -15.44
CA VAL A 916 -36.79 29.79 -14.34
C VAL A 916 -37.14 29.08 -13.03
N ILE A 917 -38.05 28.11 -13.04
CA ILE A 917 -38.38 27.31 -11.86
C ILE A 917 -37.14 26.59 -11.33
N LEU A 918 -36.36 25.95 -12.20
CA LEU A 918 -35.13 25.25 -11.81
C LEU A 918 -34.08 26.21 -11.25
N ILE A 919 -33.96 27.42 -11.80
CA ILE A 919 -33.07 28.46 -11.28
C ILE A 919 -33.51 28.89 -9.88
N ILE A 920 -34.79 29.21 -9.69
CA ILE A 920 -35.34 29.62 -8.38
C ILE A 920 -35.15 28.49 -7.36
N TYR A 921 -35.45 27.25 -7.76
CA TYR A 921 -35.21 26.07 -6.93
C TYR A 921 -33.74 25.94 -6.53
N SER A 922 -32.81 26.21 -7.45
CA SER A 922 -31.37 26.17 -7.18
C SER A 922 -30.90 27.30 -6.27
N LEU A 923 -31.48 28.50 -6.39
CA LEU A 923 -31.14 29.64 -5.53
C LEU A 923 -31.66 29.49 -4.10
N ILE A 924 -32.82 28.83 -3.90
CA ILE A 924 -33.44 28.64 -2.58
C ILE A 924 -32.93 27.35 -1.91
N GLY A 925 -32.86 26.26 -2.67
CA GLY A 925 -32.58 24.92 -2.17
C GLY A 925 -31.14 24.44 -2.36
N GLY A 926 -30.34 25.15 -3.16
CA GLY A 926 -28.94 24.79 -3.44
C GLY A 926 -28.05 25.00 -2.22
N LYS A 927 -27.66 23.91 -1.56
CA LYS A 927 -26.54 23.89 -0.62
C LYS A 927 -25.38 23.14 -1.26
N TYR A 928 -24.21 23.78 -1.25
CA TYR A 928 -22.93 23.17 -1.63
C TYR A 928 -22.40 22.22 -0.58
#